data_AF-A0A7G9GPF6-F1
#
_entry.id   AF-A0A7G9GPF6-F1
#
_cell.length_a   1.000
_cell.length_b   1.000
_cell.length_c   1.000
_cell.angle_alpha   90.00
_cell.angle_beta   90.00
_cell.angle_gamma   90.00
#
_symmetry.space_group_name_H-M   'P 1'
#
loop_
_entity.id
_entity.type
_entity.pdbx_description
1 polymer ?
#
loop_
_entity_poly.entity_id
_entity_poly.type
_entity_poly.pdbx_seq_one_letter_code
_entity_poly.pdbx_strand_id
1 'polypeptide(L)'
;MRKQIPLIKKAGAFALSLGLMFTLVLPYAIYAEEEGTVTPQTEETNTQEQVKEKENNAELSNIKSIDVTKPVIEDINFEAGKTFEVGEEVPISIKAYDAESGIDFVKINIYYTQSDDDNYYNGSEITLVYNEVTKLYEGKIPVINGGYDKALINRIYAVDKNHNLTEIYESEKYYFLISGGENNNLKHSKVESLEFKENGQTLTDKDQVHISITVPEEDSKYFSSINLEFYNKEKERYSSLSCHKVGDSNVYESYDSLLYFYGGHWVLNEIYAHDEERIDISYDKMDTIFFDYKGDKDEENPKIESIVMDKQGEFVKPGDDIQIHIKVSDNVALRTQEDTFLLFQAEASIYPSQHRVDLKYDENKDEFIGHWLIDSKTYPCEWYIDYLGIWDTSGNSVALYDFIGDYNPYYIKVNNDNNYVTPTYSLNISFYALDENGDYFRVSRQELNDIERHTKFKDMDIKMPDGSTSFENLKFVKWVDDDNNPYNGEKEMLGDFYINFFAVYDKNVINFSTTYVNKDEDISWQSETITVPTDMTYQELFDKYEPNVDDLYTGKQFDKWVYSGFDPNIDLNEEIPFQPWNYSIQAYAKFKDLNVIQGSYTYINVDGETTWQTNTEFVKETLLRSEAFDSLSKYEVNSYEGLRFAKWVPTGESADNTMDRAVFNYESFEYDADYENHLVRFVLYDRNKPYSSIGPGGGTTGFEIGVDYITVADDGEEIKVPEFNMKDIEWYEGPESDVIMVTSNLYYYGIGTGIEEETPDVPDEPDTPVTPDQPDEPDTPEEPEKPDTPDKPVTPVEPEKPITPDKPSEPDKEITDTGTSGSTTDKVIVLPKEETNKIVEEIAKADKEEKIEVFMGNATVVPTEVLEAAKGKDVVVELNMGGYTWEINGKDILASNLKDINLEVKMDSHAVPSNIVKELAGDNPVKQLSLTHNGNFGFKANLKINVGNEYKGKYGNLYYYDSDGKMVYMNAGKIDENGNVVVSFSHASDYVIVINDKNMAPSTNNKDVIKDTANHVNNLYGFVSIILCISGAFMLLYTNKKKSEE
;
A
#
# COMPACT_ATOMS: atom_id res chain seq x y z
N MET A 1 39.16 -39.59 19.19
CA MET A 1 40.02 -40.34 20.14
C MET A 1 41.44 -40.38 19.59
N ARG A 2 42.40 -39.61 20.12
CA ARG A 2 43.39 -40.07 21.12
C ARG A 2 43.83 -41.55 20.99
N LYS A 3 45.03 -41.67 20.40
CA LYS A 3 46.21 -42.47 20.79
C LYS A 3 46.17 -44.01 20.74
N GLN A 4 46.89 -44.50 19.73
CA GLN A 4 47.81 -45.66 19.70
C GLN A 4 48.73 -45.75 20.95
N ILE A 5 49.33 -46.92 21.24
CA ILE A 5 50.73 -47.39 20.91
C ILE A 5 50.98 -48.62 21.85
N PRO A 6 51.92 -49.62 21.64
CA PRO A 6 53.11 -49.69 20.75
C PRO A 6 53.38 -51.04 20.00
N LEU A 7 54.27 -51.03 18.98
CA LEU A 7 55.70 -51.47 19.02
C LEU A 7 56.29 -51.78 17.60
N ILE A 8 57.43 -51.11 17.29
CA ILE A 8 58.68 -51.60 16.63
C ILE A 8 58.67 -51.97 15.12
N LYS A 9 59.61 -51.54 14.22
CA LYS A 9 60.84 -50.69 14.25
C LYS A 9 61.30 -50.28 12.80
N LYS A 10 61.76 -49.01 12.66
CA LYS A 10 62.88 -48.40 11.85
C LYS A 10 63.02 -48.67 10.32
N ALA A 11 63.46 -47.74 9.45
CA ALA A 11 63.88 -46.32 9.49
C ALA A 11 63.97 -45.73 8.05
N GLY A 12 63.89 -44.38 7.89
CA GLY A 12 64.69 -43.64 6.88
C GLY A 12 63.96 -42.87 5.75
N ALA A 13 63.91 -41.54 5.92
CA ALA A 13 64.29 -40.47 4.97
C ALA A 13 63.42 -40.00 3.74
N PHE A 14 63.07 -38.69 3.80
CA PHE A 14 63.21 -37.59 2.79
C PHE A 14 62.11 -37.24 1.73
N ALA A 15 61.62 -35.96 1.84
CA ALA A 15 61.40 -34.91 0.80
C ALA A 15 60.29 -35.10 -0.30
N LEU A 16 59.57 -34.11 -0.87
CA LEU A 16 59.36 -32.65 -0.76
C LEU A 16 58.19 -32.23 -1.70
N SER A 17 57.52 -31.09 -1.41
CA SER A 17 56.78 -30.11 -2.30
C SER A 17 55.58 -30.53 -3.18
N LEU A 18 54.39 -29.89 -3.13
CA LEU A 18 53.94 -28.52 -3.54
C LEU A 18 53.70 -28.34 -5.07
N GLY A 19 52.51 -27.81 -5.47
CA GLY A 19 52.35 -27.02 -6.71
C GLY A 19 51.10 -27.26 -7.59
N LEU A 20 50.09 -26.39 -7.44
CA LEU A 20 49.25 -25.68 -8.44
C LEU A 20 49.13 -26.17 -9.90
N MET A 21 47.91 -26.11 -10.47
CA MET A 21 47.54 -25.08 -11.47
C MET A 21 46.05 -25.13 -11.91
N PHE A 22 45.41 -23.95 -11.78
CA PHE A 22 44.47 -23.25 -12.69
C PHE A 22 44.12 -23.86 -14.06
N THR A 23 42.84 -23.81 -14.48
CA THR A 23 42.27 -22.81 -15.43
C THR A 23 40.91 -23.24 -15.99
N LEU A 24 39.90 -22.37 -15.80
CA LEU A 24 38.85 -22.10 -16.79
C LEU A 24 39.52 -21.56 -18.07
N VAL A 25 39.22 -22.11 -19.24
CA VAL A 25 39.08 -21.37 -20.51
C VAL A 25 38.22 -22.21 -21.45
N LEU A 26 36.97 -21.80 -21.67
CA LEU A 26 36.32 -21.95 -22.97
C LEU A 26 36.97 -20.93 -23.91
N PRO A 27 37.35 -21.34 -25.13
CA PRO A 27 37.15 -20.45 -26.25
C PRO A 27 36.49 -21.18 -27.42
N TYR A 28 35.50 -20.47 -27.97
CA TYR A 28 35.05 -20.56 -29.34
C TYR A 28 36.22 -20.79 -30.32
N ALA A 29 36.05 -21.73 -31.25
CA ALA A 29 36.75 -21.70 -32.53
C ALA A 29 35.95 -22.47 -33.59
N ILE A 30 35.23 -21.71 -34.42
CA ILE A 30 35.36 -21.67 -35.88
C ILE A 30 36.05 -22.91 -36.46
N TYR A 31 35.34 -23.70 -37.25
CA TYR A 31 35.98 -24.58 -38.23
C TYR A 31 35.89 -23.93 -39.60
N ALA A 32 37.04 -23.47 -40.07
CA ALA A 32 37.29 -23.08 -41.44
C ALA A 32 37.31 -24.30 -42.37
N GLU A 33 36.98 -24.04 -43.64
CA GLU A 33 37.10 -24.94 -44.78
C GLU A 33 38.50 -25.52 -44.94
N GLU A 34 38.58 -26.78 -45.39
CA GLU A 34 39.67 -27.20 -46.28
C GLU A 34 39.11 -28.01 -47.46
N GLU A 35 39.61 -27.63 -48.63
CA GLU A 35 39.21 -28.01 -49.98
C GLU A 35 39.49 -29.48 -50.33
N GLY A 36 38.67 -30.02 -51.23
CA GLY A 36 38.89 -31.32 -51.87
C GLY A 36 38.03 -31.50 -53.12
N THR A 37 38.41 -30.82 -54.19
CA THR A 37 37.88 -30.82 -55.57
C THR A 37 37.42 -32.17 -56.16
N VAL A 38 36.30 -32.19 -56.91
CA VAL A 38 36.20 -32.43 -58.39
C VAL A 38 34.70 -32.52 -58.83
N THR A 39 34.27 -31.58 -59.68
CA THR A 39 33.03 -31.53 -60.52
C THR A 39 33.15 -32.39 -61.80
N PRO A 40 32.11 -32.52 -62.68
CA PRO A 40 30.66 -32.62 -62.49
C PRO A 40 30.05 -33.79 -63.34
N GLN A 41 28.80 -34.25 -63.07
CA GLN A 41 27.91 -34.67 -64.16
C GLN A 41 26.42 -34.77 -63.74
N THR A 42 25.62 -34.26 -64.67
CA THR A 42 24.18 -34.05 -64.87
C THR A 42 23.20 -35.20 -64.54
N GLU A 43 22.00 -34.76 -64.11
CA GLU A 43 20.65 -35.28 -64.43
C GLU A 43 20.29 -36.73 -64.06
N GLU A 44 19.41 -36.94 -63.07
CA GLU A 44 17.96 -37.16 -63.29
C GLU A 44 17.24 -37.62 -62.00
N THR A 45 16.16 -36.90 -61.67
CA THR A 45 14.88 -37.36 -61.09
C THR A 45 14.79 -37.98 -59.68
N ASN A 46 14.07 -37.25 -58.83
CA ASN A 46 12.95 -37.68 -57.97
C ASN A 46 13.03 -39.07 -57.33
N THR A 47 13.40 -39.11 -56.04
CA THR A 47 12.68 -39.89 -54.99
C THR A 47 13.36 -39.71 -53.62
N GLN A 48 13.25 -38.53 -52.99
CA GLN A 48 13.53 -38.38 -51.55
C GLN A 48 12.53 -37.49 -50.77
N GLU A 49 11.54 -36.88 -51.42
CA GLU A 49 10.44 -36.18 -50.70
C GLU A 49 9.36 -37.12 -50.14
N GLN A 50 9.23 -38.36 -50.62
CA GLN A 50 8.19 -39.29 -50.15
C GLN A 50 8.57 -40.15 -48.93
N VAL A 51 9.76 -39.97 -48.36
CA VAL A 51 10.16 -40.72 -47.14
C VAL A 51 10.09 -39.86 -45.87
N LYS A 52 10.17 -38.52 -45.97
CA LYS A 52 9.89 -37.62 -44.83
C LYS A 52 8.39 -37.37 -44.58
N GLU A 53 7.55 -37.50 -45.62
CA GLU A 53 6.09 -37.32 -45.50
C GLU A 53 5.36 -38.51 -44.84
N LYS A 54 6.01 -39.68 -44.73
CA LYS A 54 5.41 -40.89 -44.14
C LYS A 54 5.88 -41.20 -42.72
N GLU A 55 7.01 -40.64 -42.27
CA GLU A 55 7.38 -40.69 -40.84
C GLU A 55 6.65 -39.60 -40.05
N ASN A 56 6.39 -38.42 -40.62
CA ASN A 56 5.62 -37.36 -39.95
C ASN A 56 4.11 -37.66 -39.84
N ASN A 57 3.53 -38.49 -40.72
CA ASN A 57 2.11 -38.85 -40.67
C ASN A 57 1.78 -40.03 -39.74
N ALA A 58 2.79 -40.70 -39.15
CA ALA A 58 2.57 -41.79 -38.21
C ALA A 58 2.45 -41.32 -36.74
N GLU A 59 2.98 -40.14 -36.39
CA GLU A 59 2.86 -39.55 -35.04
C GLU A 59 1.55 -38.77 -34.82
N LEU A 60 0.85 -38.38 -35.88
CA LEU A 60 -0.44 -37.66 -35.83
C LEU A 60 -1.66 -38.49 -35.35
N SER A 61 -1.47 -39.76 -34.97
CA SER A 61 -2.57 -40.66 -34.58
C SER A 61 -2.61 -41.05 -33.10
N ASN A 62 -1.73 -40.49 -32.28
CA ASN A 62 -1.71 -40.68 -30.82
C ASN A 62 -1.28 -39.38 -30.08
N ILE A 63 -1.77 -38.23 -30.52
CA ILE A 63 -1.57 -36.97 -29.79
C ILE A 63 -2.51 -37.02 -28.58
N LYS A 64 -1.95 -37.20 -27.38
CA LYS A 64 -2.68 -36.90 -26.14
C LYS A 64 -2.97 -35.40 -26.14
N SER A 65 -4.18 -35.03 -25.76
CA SER A 65 -4.57 -33.63 -25.49
C SER A 65 -3.48 -32.94 -24.66
N ILE A 66 -3.09 -31.71 -25.04
CA ILE A 66 -2.24 -30.85 -24.21
C ILE A 66 -2.93 -30.70 -22.86
N ASP A 67 -2.19 -31.00 -21.79
CA ASP A 67 -2.61 -30.73 -20.43
C ASP A 67 -2.48 -29.22 -20.17
N VAL A 68 -3.60 -28.63 -19.78
CA VAL A 68 -3.78 -27.18 -19.56
C VAL A 68 -3.99 -26.88 -18.08
N THR A 69 -3.81 -27.88 -17.22
CA THR A 69 -4.01 -27.76 -15.78
C THR A 69 -2.80 -27.05 -15.19
N LYS A 70 -3.04 -25.99 -14.41
CA LYS A 70 -1.94 -25.29 -13.75
C LYS A 70 -1.35 -26.14 -12.62
N PRO A 71 -0.01 -26.15 -12.45
CA PRO A 71 0.61 -26.75 -11.28
C PRO A 71 0.16 -26.06 -9.99
N VAL A 72 0.19 -26.76 -8.86
CA VAL A 72 -0.19 -26.23 -7.55
C VAL A 72 1.04 -26.15 -6.66
N ILE A 73 1.31 -24.97 -6.10
CA ILE A 73 2.26 -24.77 -4.99
C ILE A 73 1.47 -24.94 -3.69
N GLU A 74 1.75 -26.01 -2.95
CA GLU A 74 0.99 -26.37 -1.74
C GLU A 74 1.58 -25.79 -0.46
N ASP A 75 2.90 -25.70 -0.38
CA ASP A 75 3.60 -25.31 0.85
C ASP A 75 5.00 -24.75 0.55
N ILE A 76 5.42 -23.77 1.34
CA ILE A 76 6.73 -23.10 1.24
C ILE A 76 7.36 -23.09 2.63
N ASN A 77 8.45 -23.83 2.77
CA ASN A 77 9.22 -23.92 4.00
C ASN A 77 10.46 -23.04 3.89
N PHE A 78 10.42 -21.90 4.58
CA PHE A 78 11.47 -20.88 4.60
C PHE A 78 11.47 -20.14 5.97
N GLU A 79 12.65 -19.90 6.54
CA GLU A 79 12.80 -19.17 7.83
C GLU A 79 12.86 -17.65 7.59
N ALA A 80 11.69 -17.01 7.48
CA ALA A 80 11.60 -15.57 7.22
C ALA A 80 12.05 -14.68 8.42
N GLY A 81 12.58 -13.48 8.12
CA GLY A 81 12.95 -12.44 9.07
C GLY A 81 14.23 -12.69 9.87
N LYS A 82 14.93 -13.79 9.62
CA LYS A 82 16.14 -14.17 10.36
C LYS A 82 17.40 -13.55 9.76
N THR A 83 18.35 -13.21 10.62
CA THR A 83 19.67 -12.68 10.21
C THR A 83 20.66 -13.82 9.95
N PHE A 84 21.37 -13.74 8.83
CA PHE A 84 22.40 -14.69 8.41
C PHE A 84 23.72 -13.97 8.11
N GLU A 85 24.84 -14.68 8.25
CA GLU A 85 26.18 -14.13 7.98
C GLU A 85 26.56 -14.31 6.50
N VAL A 86 27.36 -13.37 5.97
CA VAL A 86 27.90 -13.45 4.62
C VAL A 86 28.65 -14.76 4.38
N GLY A 87 28.33 -15.43 3.27
CA GLY A 87 28.89 -16.73 2.90
C GLY A 87 28.13 -17.92 3.47
N GLU A 88 27.08 -17.70 4.25
CA GLU A 88 26.11 -18.74 4.60
C GLU A 88 25.16 -19.04 3.43
N GLU A 89 24.39 -20.11 3.56
CA GLU A 89 23.36 -20.51 2.61
C GLU A 89 22.04 -20.71 3.36
N VAL A 90 20.99 -19.98 2.96
CA VAL A 90 19.65 -20.07 3.57
C VAL A 90 18.86 -21.18 2.88
N PRO A 91 18.44 -22.23 3.60
CA PRO A 91 17.68 -23.32 3.01
C PRO A 91 16.23 -22.89 2.70
N ILE A 92 15.71 -23.36 1.56
CA ILE A 92 14.31 -23.24 1.19
C ILE A 92 13.83 -24.57 0.63
N SER A 93 12.58 -24.94 0.92
CA SER A 93 11.95 -26.08 0.27
C SER A 93 10.49 -25.82 -0.05
N ILE A 94 10.06 -26.26 -1.22
CA ILE A 94 8.73 -25.98 -1.77
C ILE A 94 8.06 -27.29 -2.15
N LYS A 95 6.81 -27.45 -1.72
CA LYS A 95 5.96 -28.56 -2.13
C LYS A 95 5.11 -28.09 -3.29
N ALA A 96 5.33 -28.67 -4.46
CA ALA A 96 4.54 -28.41 -5.66
C ALA A 96 4.21 -29.71 -6.38
N TYR A 97 3.03 -29.78 -7.00
CA TYR A 97 2.64 -30.90 -7.84
C TYR A 97 1.82 -30.41 -9.03
N ASP A 98 1.81 -31.20 -10.09
CA ASP A 98 0.83 -31.08 -11.16
C ASP A 98 0.05 -32.41 -11.27
N ALA A 99 -1.24 -32.32 -11.56
CA ALA A 99 -2.17 -33.44 -11.51
C ALA A 99 -2.05 -34.39 -12.72
N GLU A 100 -1.49 -33.92 -13.83
CA GLU A 100 -1.53 -34.65 -15.10
C GLU A 100 -0.12 -34.94 -15.66
N SER A 101 0.65 -33.90 -15.98
CA SER A 101 1.97 -34.00 -16.61
C SER A 101 3.13 -34.01 -15.61
N GLY A 102 2.87 -33.52 -14.40
CA GLY A 102 3.86 -33.34 -13.35
C GLY A 102 4.72 -32.09 -13.61
N ILE A 103 5.40 -31.64 -12.56
CA ILE A 103 6.24 -30.45 -12.60
C ILE A 103 7.49 -30.67 -13.47
N ASP A 104 7.84 -29.67 -14.28
CA ASP A 104 9.11 -29.58 -14.99
C ASP A 104 10.18 -28.95 -14.06
N PHE A 105 9.91 -27.76 -13.54
CA PHE A 105 10.80 -27.09 -12.57
C PHE A 105 10.05 -26.19 -11.59
N VAL A 106 10.72 -25.87 -10.48
CA VAL A 106 10.33 -24.84 -9.52
C VAL A 106 11.50 -23.88 -9.37
N LYS A 107 11.22 -22.58 -9.43
CA LYS A 107 12.21 -21.52 -9.37
C LYS A 107 11.77 -20.41 -8.42
N ILE A 108 12.77 -19.69 -7.91
CA ILE A 108 12.58 -18.50 -7.09
C ILE A 108 13.44 -17.35 -7.63
N ASN A 109 12.92 -16.13 -7.59
CA ASN A 109 13.68 -14.90 -7.82
C ASN A 109 13.91 -14.19 -6.50
N ILE A 110 15.17 -13.84 -6.25
CA ILE A 110 15.61 -13.15 -5.04
C ILE A 110 16.16 -11.78 -5.42
N TYR A 111 15.71 -10.74 -4.70
CA TYR A 111 16.29 -9.41 -4.72
C TYR A 111 17.05 -9.16 -3.43
N TYR A 112 18.24 -8.58 -3.53
CA TYR A 112 19.01 -8.13 -2.38
C TYR A 112 18.89 -6.59 -2.32
N THR A 113 18.70 -6.03 -1.12
CA THR A 113 18.38 -4.60 -0.91
C THR A 113 19.03 -4.06 0.37
N GLN A 114 19.24 -2.74 0.41
CA GLN A 114 19.48 -1.97 1.64
C GLN A 114 18.16 -1.41 2.18
N SER A 115 18.12 -1.13 3.48
CA SER A 115 16.95 -0.61 4.19
C SER A 115 16.52 0.81 3.81
N ASP A 116 17.39 1.57 3.11
CA ASP A 116 17.17 2.98 2.72
C ASP A 116 16.87 3.18 1.21
N ASP A 117 16.81 2.13 0.39
CA ASP A 117 16.60 2.25 -1.08
C ASP A 117 15.30 1.57 -1.52
N ASP A 118 14.42 2.34 -2.18
CA ASP A 118 13.15 1.87 -2.75
C ASP A 118 13.34 1.20 -4.13
N ASN A 119 14.56 1.19 -4.67
CA ASN A 119 14.84 0.65 -5.99
C ASN A 119 15.34 -0.80 -5.97
N TYR A 120 14.51 -1.71 -6.52
CA TYR A 120 14.89 -3.09 -6.76
C TYR A 120 15.76 -3.24 -8.02
N TYR A 121 17.06 -3.46 -7.86
CA TYR A 121 17.92 -3.83 -8.98
C TYR A 121 18.57 -5.22 -8.78
N ASN A 122 18.52 -6.02 -9.85
CA ASN A 122 19.09 -7.36 -10.00
C ASN A 122 18.43 -8.51 -9.21
N GLY A 123 17.55 -9.25 -9.89
CA GLY A 123 17.01 -10.52 -9.42
C GLY A 123 17.94 -11.69 -9.75
N SER A 124 18.39 -12.41 -8.73
CA SER A 124 19.02 -13.71 -8.92
C SER A 124 17.97 -14.81 -8.96
N GLU A 125 17.95 -15.61 -10.02
CA GLU A 125 17.05 -16.74 -10.16
C GLU A 125 17.70 -18.05 -9.70
N ILE A 126 17.03 -18.79 -8.82
CA ILE A 126 17.49 -20.09 -8.33
C ILE A 126 16.50 -21.18 -8.73
N THR A 127 17.00 -22.21 -9.41
CA THR A 127 16.23 -23.43 -9.70
C THR A 127 16.35 -24.42 -8.54
N LEU A 128 15.22 -24.84 -7.99
CA LEU A 128 15.17 -25.80 -6.90
C LEU A 128 15.29 -27.24 -7.41
N VAL A 129 15.91 -28.10 -6.62
CA VAL A 129 16.17 -29.49 -6.98
C VAL A 129 15.15 -30.40 -6.30
N TYR A 130 14.44 -31.21 -7.09
CA TYR A 130 13.50 -32.18 -6.54
C TYR A 130 14.21 -33.29 -5.74
N ASN A 131 13.82 -33.46 -4.48
CA ASN A 131 14.35 -34.48 -3.59
C ASN A 131 13.37 -35.66 -3.48
N GLU A 132 13.77 -36.82 -4.00
CA GLU A 132 12.95 -38.03 -4.03
C GLU A 132 12.57 -38.60 -2.65
N VAL A 133 13.31 -38.26 -1.60
CA VAL A 133 13.08 -38.76 -0.23
C VAL A 133 12.07 -37.90 0.50
N THR A 134 12.25 -36.57 0.45
CA THR A 134 11.38 -35.60 1.14
C THR A 134 10.13 -35.26 0.32
N LYS A 135 10.16 -35.53 -1.00
CA LYS A 135 9.12 -35.14 -1.97
C LYS A 135 8.92 -33.62 -2.06
N LEU A 136 10.00 -32.87 -1.87
CA LEU A 136 10.05 -31.41 -1.94
C LEU A 136 11.07 -30.95 -2.99
N TYR A 137 10.85 -29.75 -3.53
CA TYR A 137 11.84 -29.01 -4.30
C TYR A 137 12.71 -28.21 -3.35
N GLU A 138 13.97 -28.57 -3.23
CA GLU A 138 14.90 -28.03 -2.23
C GLU A 138 15.97 -27.17 -2.89
N GLY A 139 16.30 -26.05 -2.27
CA GLY A 139 17.38 -25.18 -2.72
C GLY A 139 18.01 -24.43 -1.57
N LYS A 140 19.02 -23.65 -1.93
CA LYS A 140 19.81 -22.87 -1.01
C LYS A 140 20.08 -21.51 -1.61
N ILE A 141 19.75 -20.48 -0.85
CA ILE A 141 19.91 -19.09 -1.24
C ILE A 141 21.25 -18.61 -0.68
N PRO A 142 22.21 -18.20 -1.50
CA PRO A 142 23.48 -17.70 -1.00
C PRO A 142 23.28 -16.37 -0.27
N VAL A 143 23.93 -16.22 0.88
CA VAL A 143 24.04 -14.93 1.57
C VAL A 143 25.26 -14.22 1.01
N ILE A 144 25.04 -13.29 0.07
CA ILE A 144 26.11 -12.54 -0.60
C ILE A 144 26.38 -11.23 0.14
N ASN A 145 27.61 -10.70 -0.02
CA ASN A 145 27.98 -9.39 0.51
C ASN A 145 28.21 -8.44 -0.64
N GLY A 146 27.26 -7.52 -0.81
CA GLY A 146 27.25 -6.50 -1.85
C GLY A 146 26.76 -5.14 -1.36
N GLY A 147 26.83 -4.87 -0.04
CA GLY A 147 26.21 -3.67 0.55
C GLY A 147 24.86 -3.93 1.23
N TYR A 148 24.19 -5.01 0.89
CA TYR A 148 22.82 -5.31 1.35
C TYR A 148 22.68 -5.69 2.82
N ASP A 149 21.58 -5.25 3.44
CA ASP A 149 21.14 -5.66 4.77
C ASP A 149 19.95 -6.63 4.74
N LYS A 150 19.31 -6.81 3.58
CA LYS A 150 18.10 -7.62 3.41
C LYS A 150 18.07 -8.34 2.05
N ALA A 151 17.47 -9.51 2.01
CA ALA A 151 17.17 -10.26 0.80
C ALA A 151 15.71 -10.72 0.80
N LEU A 152 15.01 -10.51 -0.32
CA LEU A 152 13.59 -10.73 -0.52
C LEU A 152 13.37 -11.76 -1.62
N ILE A 153 12.57 -12.79 -1.37
CA ILE A 153 12.10 -13.70 -2.41
C ILE A 153 10.88 -13.06 -3.06
N ASN A 154 11.09 -12.39 -4.20
CA ASN A 154 10.04 -11.61 -4.84
C ASN A 154 9.03 -12.46 -5.61
N ARG A 155 9.49 -13.54 -6.23
CA ARG A 155 8.65 -14.40 -7.07
C ARG A 155 9.02 -15.85 -6.83
N ILE A 156 8.01 -16.67 -6.55
CA ILE A 156 8.12 -18.12 -6.48
C ILE A 156 7.22 -18.69 -7.57
N TYR A 157 7.74 -19.58 -8.41
CA TYR A 157 6.92 -20.12 -9.49
C TYR A 157 7.25 -21.57 -9.83
N ALA A 158 6.21 -22.30 -10.21
CA ALA A 158 6.26 -23.69 -10.63
C ALA A 158 5.72 -23.81 -12.06
N VAL A 159 6.42 -24.57 -12.89
CA VAL A 159 6.07 -24.82 -14.29
C VAL A 159 5.96 -26.32 -14.48
N ASP A 160 4.88 -26.76 -15.12
CA ASP A 160 4.69 -28.16 -15.48
C ASP A 160 5.32 -28.51 -16.84
N LYS A 161 5.27 -29.79 -17.22
CA LYS A 161 5.89 -30.24 -18.48
C LYS A 161 5.15 -29.80 -19.74
N ASN A 162 3.96 -29.19 -19.61
CA ASN A 162 3.21 -28.58 -20.70
C ASN A 162 3.20 -27.05 -20.62
N HIS A 163 4.11 -26.49 -19.81
CA HIS A 163 4.38 -25.07 -19.69
C HIS A 163 3.31 -24.28 -18.92
N ASN A 164 2.34 -24.93 -18.26
CA ASN A 164 1.41 -24.22 -17.39
C ASN A 164 2.16 -23.64 -16.19
N LEU A 165 1.85 -22.40 -15.84
CA LEU A 165 2.57 -21.62 -14.85
C LEU A 165 1.67 -21.25 -13.67
N THR A 166 2.21 -21.43 -12.45
CA THR A 166 1.63 -20.90 -11.20
C THR A 166 2.68 -20.12 -10.44
N GLU A 167 2.30 -18.95 -9.95
CA GLU A 167 3.23 -17.97 -9.39
C GLU A 167 2.67 -17.36 -8.10
N ILE A 168 3.59 -16.98 -7.21
CA ILE A 168 3.31 -16.29 -5.95
C ILE A 168 4.25 -15.09 -5.87
N TYR A 169 3.66 -13.91 -5.59
CA TYR A 169 4.36 -12.65 -5.36
C TYR A 169 4.07 -12.18 -3.93
N GLU A 170 4.89 -12.63 -2.98
CA GLU A 170 4.75 -12.31 -1.54
C GLU A 170 6.11 -11.88 -0.96
N SER A 171 6.73 -10.86 -1.59
CA SER A 171 8.08 -10.38 -1.26
C SER A 171 8.25 -9.99 0.21
N GLU A 172 7.23 -9.37 0.82
CA GLU A 172 7.26 -8.95 2.23
C GLU A 172 7.20 -10.13 3.22
N LYS A 173 6.69 -11.28 2.78
CA LYS A 173 6.52 -12.46 3.64
C LYS A 173 7.76 -13.35 3.67
N TYR A 174 8.48 -13.43 2.54
CA TYR A 174 9.61 -14.34 2.37
C TYR A 174 10.92 -13.54 2.23
N TYR A 175 11.52 -13.15 3.36
CA TYR A 175 12.78 -12.40 3.38
C TYR A 175 13.74 -12.85 4.48
N PHE A 176 15.01 -12.50 4.37
CA PHE A 176 16.00 -12.68 5.44
C PHE A 176 16.92 -11.45 5.54
N LEU A 177 17.55 -11.27 6.70
CA LEU A 177 18.47 -10.16 6.97
C LEU A 177 19.93 -10.62 6.83
N ILE A 178 20.82 -9.69 6.50
CA ILE A 178 22.23 -9.95 6.24
C ILE A 178 23.06 -9.24 7.31
N SER A 179 23.81 -10.02 8.10
CA SER A 179 24.67 -9.50 9.15
C SER A 179 25.82 -8.68 8.57
N GLY A 180 26.00 -7.45 9.07
CA GLY A 180 27.07 -6.54 8.64
C GLY A 180 26.73 -5.65 7.43
N GLY A 181 25.54 -5.81 6.81
CA GLY A 181 25.07 -4.96 5.72
C GLY A 181 24.93 -3.48 6.12
N GLU A 182 24.37 -3.24 7.31
CA GLU A 182 24.19 -1.89 7.90
C GLU A 182 25.49 -1.08 8.09
N ASN A 183 26.67 -1.71 7.92
CA ASN A 183 27.99 -1.10 8.16
C ASN A 183 28.93 -1.09 6.95
N ASN A 184 28.46 -1.37 5.74
CA ASN A 184 29.29 -1.26 4.53
C ASN A 184 29.47 0.21 4.11
N ASN A 185 30.28 0.94 4.88
CA ASN A 185 30.90 2.23 4.54
C ASN A 185 31.93 2.11 3.38
N LEU A 186 31.61 1.40 2.30
CA LEU A 186 32.37 1.46 1.04
C LEU A 186 31.89 2.63 0.17
N LYS A 187 31.27 3.68 0.76
CA LYS A 187 30.75 4.83 0.03
C LYS A 187 31.82 5.68 -0.69
N HIS A 188 33.12 5.48 -0.43
CA HIS A 188 34.15 6.32 -1.04
C HIS A 188 35.41 5.54 -1.44
N SER A 189 35.58 5.29 -2.74
CA SER A 189 36.89 5.02 -3.34
C SER A 189 37.43 6.29 -4.01
N LYS A 190 38.66 6.23 -4.53
CA LYS A 190 39.29 7.35 -5.24
C LYS A 190 40.06 6.85 -6.45
N VAL A 191 40.14 7.68 -7.47
CA VAL A 191 40.97 7.41 -8.64
C VAL A 191 42.45 7.65 -8.30
N GLU A 192 43.30 6.65 -8.52
CA GLU A 192 44.77 6.80 -8.41
C GLU A 192 45.36 7.42 -9.68
N SER A 193 44.85 7.00 -10.84
CA SER A 193 45.22 7.57 -12.15
C SER A 193 44.09 7.37 -13.16
N LEU A 194 43.89 8.37 -14.02
CA LEU A 194 42.98 8.31 -15.17
C LEU A 194 43.70 8.90 -16.38
N GLU A 195 43.78 8.13 -17.45
CA GLU A 195 44.30 8.53 -18.75
C GLU A 195 43.18 8.43 -19.80
N PHE A 196 42.92 9.53 -20.49
CA PHE A 196 42.03 9.56 -21.66
C PHE A 196 42.82 10.12 -22.85
N LYS A 197 43.14 9.29 -23.85
CA LYS A 197 44.04 9.68 -24.95
C LYS A 197 43.44 10.77 -25.84
N GLU A 198 42.13 10.71 -26.04
CA GLU A 198 41.38 11.65 -26.87
C GLU A 198 40.87 12.87 -26.09
N ASN A 199 41.31 13.07 -24.85
CA ASN A 199 40.89 14.20 -24.02
C ASN A 199 41.11 15.56 -24.71
N GLY A 200 40.07 16.39 -24.69
CA GLY A 200 40.02 17.72 -25.28
C GLY A 200 39.94 17.75 -26.81
N GLN A 201 39.72 16.62 -27.47
CA GLN A 201 39.56 16.54 -28.92
C GLN A 201 38.10 16.66 -29.34
N THR A 202 37.88 16.86 -30.65
CA THR A 202 36.57 16.74 -31.26
C THR A 202 36.45 15.35 -31.90
N LEU A 203 35.45 14.58 -31.47
CA LEU A 203 35.23 13.18 -31.85
C LEU A 203 33.93 13.02 -32.65
N THR A 204 33.84 11.89 -33.34
CA THR A 204 32.70 11.44 -34.17
C THR A 204 32.32 10.00 -33.82
N ASP A 205 31.19 9.52 -34.35
CA ASP A 205 30.73 8.13 -34.25
C ASP A 205 31.73 7.07 -34.74
N LYS A 206 32.71 7.48 -35.56
CA LYS A 206 33.76 6.62 -36.12
C LYS A 206 35.03 6.56 -35.28
N ASP A 207 35.17 7.43 -34.29
CA ASP A 207 36.34 7.48 -33.43
C ASP A 207 36.17 6.52 -32.25
N GLN A 208 37.25 5.82 -31.89
CA GLN A 208 37.28 4.92 -30.74
C GLN A 208 37.93 5.63 -29.56
N VAL A 209 37.29 5.61 -28.40
CA VAL A 209 37.83 6.21 -27.18
C VAL A 209 38.76 5.24 -26.45
N HIS A 210 39.85 5.76 -25.90
CA HIS A 210 40.81 4.99 -25.11
C HIS A 210 40.94 5.60 -23.72
N ILE A 211 40.26 4.97 -22.76
CA ILE A 211 40.28 5.38 -21.36
C ILE A 211 40.96 4.28 -20.55
N SER A 212 41.88 4.64 -19.66
CA SER A 212 42.46 3.76 -18.65
C SER A 212 42.31 4.41 -17.28
N ILE A 213 41.75 3.67 -16.32
CA ILE A 213 41.55 4.12 -14.94
C ILE A 213 42.12 3.11 -13.95
N THR A 214 42.79 3.60 -12.91
CA THR A 214 43.39 2.80 -11.83
C THR A 214 42.80 3.23 -10.50
N VAL A 215 42.43 2.26 -9.68
CA VAL A 215 41.88 2.44 -8.32
C VAL A 215 42.74 1.69 -7.29
N PRO A 216 42.61 1.93 -5.98
CA PRO A 216 43.37 1.21 -4.95
C PRO A 216 43.20 -0.32 -5.07
N GLU A 217 44.28 -1.07 -4.84
CA GLU A 217 44.28 -2.54 -5.00
C GLU A 217 43.28 -3.20 -4.04
N GLU A 218 43.17 -2.68 -2.81
CA GLU A 218 42.18 -3.09 -1.81
C GLU A 218 40.72 -2.85 -2.23
N ASP A 219 40.46 -1.87 -3.10
CA ASP A 219 39.12 -1.54 -3.59
C ASP A 219 38.80 -2.30 -4.87
N SER A 220 39.81 -2.57 -5.69
CA SER A 220 39.68 -3.21 -7.00
C SER A 220 39.05 -4.61 -6.96
N LYS A 221 39.08 -5.29 -5.82
CA LYS A 221 38.41 -6.59 -5.62
C LYS A 221 36.88 -6.49 -5.55
N TYR A 222 36.33 -5.29 -5.45
CA TYR A 222 34.90 -5.02 -5.33
C TYR A 222 34.28 -4.37 -6.58
N PHE A 223 35.05 -4.10 -7.65
CA PHE A 223 34.51 -3.50 -8.87
C PHE A 223 34.60 -4.50 -10.03
N SER A 224 33.46 -4.79 -10.65
CA SER A 224 33.39 -5.58 -11.88
C SER A 224 33.60 -4.69 -13.12
N SER A 225 33.11 -3.45 -13.07
CA SER A 225 33.32 -2.41 -14.08
C SER A 225 33.30 -1.01 -13.43
N ILE A 226 33.84 -0.01 -14.13
CA ILE A 226 33.80 1.39 -13.72
C ILE A 226 33.20 2.22 -14.86
N ASN A 227 32.18 3.02 -14.57
CA ASN A 227 31.54 3.90 -15.52
C ASN A 227 32.01 5.35 -15.31
N LEU A 228 32.24 6.04 -16.42
CA LEU A 228 32.52 7.46 -16.47
C LEU A 228 31.33 8.15 -17.11
N GLU A 229 30.60 8.94 -16.35
CA GLU A 229 29.44 9.69 -16.82
C GLU A 229 29.84 11.12 -17.20
N PHE A 230 29.45 11.52 -18.40
CA PHE A 230 29.67 12.85 -18.94
C PHE A 230 28.35 13.60 -19.01
N TYR A 231 28.40 14.91 -18.78
CA TYR A 231 27.26 15.81 -18.88
C TYR A 231 27.43 16.81 -20.03
N ASN A 232 26.37 16.99 -20.81
CA ASN A 232 26.25 18.02 -21.83
C ASN A 232 25.25 19.08 -21.37
N LYS A 233 25.78 20.24 -20.97
CA LYS A 233 24.99 21.36 -20.44
C LYS A 233 24.05 21.99 -21.48
N GLU A 234 24.42 22.01 -22.75
CA GLU A 234 23.59 22.61 -23.80
C GLU A 234 22.35 21.76 -24.11
N LYS A 235 22.44 20.46 -23.84
CA LYS A 235 21.36 19.48 -24.09
C LYS A 235 20.65 19.01 -22.83
N GLU A 236 21.17 19.32 -21.65
CA GLU A 236 20.69 18.82 -20.35
C GLU A 236 20.63 17.27 -20.33
N ARG A 237 21.69 16.62 -20.83
CA ARG A 237 21.78 15.16 -20.97
C ARG A 237 23.05 14.58 -20.37
N TYR A 238 22.95 13.34 -19.89
CA TYR A 238 24.05 12.52 -19.41
C TYR A 238 24.31 11.35 -20.37
N SER A 239 25.56 10.90 -20.46
CA SER A 239 25.96 9.71 -21.22
C SER A 239 27.23 9.11 -20.64
N SER A 240 27.33 7.78 -20.59
CA SER A 240 28.41 7.07 -19.91
C SER A 240 29.32 6.29 -20.86
N LEU A 241 30.56 6.09 -20.44
CA LEU A 241 31.50 5.13 -21.02
C LEU A 241 31.91 4.11 -19.96
N SER A 242 31.89 2.83 -20.31
CA SER A 242 32.19 1.73 -19.40
C SER A 242 33.63 1.26 -19.56
N CYS A 243 34.36 1.17 -18.44
CA CYS A 243 35.71 0.61 -18.35
C CYS A 243 35.67 -0.77 -17.71
N HIS A 244 36.32 -1.75 -18.33
CA HIS A 244 36.36 -3.14 -17.86
C HIS A 244 37.74 -3.53 -17.34
N LYS A 245 37.76 -4.40 -16.34
CA LYS A 245 38.98 -4.81 -15.63
C LYS A 245 39.97 -5.55 -16.53
N VAL A 246 41.24 -5.17 -16.46
CA VAL A 246 42.32 -5.83 -17.20
C VAL A 246 42.89 -6.98 -16.36
N GLY A 247 42.36 -8.19 -16.56
CA GLY A 247 42.77 -9.40 -15.81
C GLY A 247 42.52 -9.26 -14.31
N ASP A 248 43.47 -9.72 -13.48
CA ASP A 248 43.40 -9.62 -12.01
C ASP A 248 44.01 -8.30 -11.46
N SER A 249 44.20 -7.28 -12.30
CA SER A 249 44.82 -6.01 -11.90
C SER A 249 43.82 -5.01 -11.32
N ASN A 250 44.31 -3.89 -10.79
CA ASN A 250 43.50 -2.75 -10.35
C ASN A 250 43.28 -1.69 -11.45
N VAL A 251 43.51 -2.07 -12.72
CA VAL A 251 43.39 -1.20 -13.90
C VAL A 251 42.18 -1.62 -14.73
N TYR A 252 41.42 -0.63 -15.19
CA TYR A 252 40.24 -0.80 -16.05
C TYR A 252 40.44 0.01 -17.33
N GLU A 253 40.03 -0.56 -18.46
CA GLU A 253 40.14 0.08 -19.78
C GLU A 253 38.79 0.11 -20.51
N SER A 254 38.49 1.21 -21.19
CA SER A 254 37.34 1.34 -22.10
C SER A 254 37.80 1.44 -23.54
N TYR A 255 36.99 0.85 -24.42
CA TYR A 255 37.12 0.86 -25.87
C TYR A 255 35.78 1.13 -26.55
N ASP A 256 34.82 1.71 -25.81
CA ASP A 256 33.43 1.89 -26.21
C ASP A 256 33.28 2.79 -27.45
N SER A 257 32.14 2.63 -28.13
CA SER A 257 31.76 3.53 -29.23
C SER A 257 31.02 4.75 -28.70
N LEU A 258 31.17 5.89 -29.38
CA LEU A 258 30.45 7.14 -29.05
C LEU A 258 29.02 7.20 -29.63
N LEU A 259 28.39 6.06 -29.94
CA LEU A 259 27.09 5.99 -30.62
C LEU A 259 25.95 6.67 -29.83
N TYR A 260 26.07 6.71 -28.50
CA TYR A 260 25.02 7.24 -27.61
C TYR A 260 25.18 8.72 -27.25
N PHE A 261 26.24 9.39 -27.73
CA PHE A 261 26.50 10.80 -27.41
C PHE A 261 25.78 11.74 -28.38
N TYR A 262 25.21 12.84 -27.86
CA TYR A 262 24.64 13.92 -28.66
C TYR A 262 25.70 14.94 -29.07
N GLY A 263 25.49 15.62 -30.20
CA GLY A 263 26.35 16.73 -30.62
C GLY A 263 26.47 17.81 -29.53
N GLY A 264 27.71 18.21 -29.20
CA GLY A 264 27.99 19.25 -28.20
C GLY A 264 29.22 18.97 -27.35
N HIS A 265 29.38 19.77 -26.29
CA HIS A 265 30.51 19.70 -25.37
C HIS A 265 30.18 18.81 -24.17
N TRP A 266 31.00 17.77 -23.96
CA TRP A 266 30.82 16.78 -22.89
C TRP A 266 31.94 16.90 -21.87
N VAL A 267 31.57 17.10 -20.60
CA VAL A 267 32.52 17.19 -19.47
C VAL A 267 32.24 16.04 -18.53
N LEU A 268 33.29 15.38 -18.02
CA LEU A 268 33.16 14.33 -17.02
C LEU A 268 32.46 14.90 -15.79
N ASN A 269 31.29 14.34 -15.48
CA ASN A 269 30.46 14.73 -14.35
C ASN A 269 30.76 13.83 -13.15
N GLU A 270 30.87 12.52 -13.39
CA GLU A 270 30.94 11.55 -12.32
C GLU A 270 31.67 10.28 -12.73
N ILE A 271 32.23 9.58 -11.74
CA ILE A 271 32.83 8.26 -11.90
C ILE A 271 32.25 7.36 -10.82
N TYR A 272 31.71 6.22 -11.23
CA TYR A 272 31.16 5.25 -10.28
C TYR A 272 31.42 3.83 -10.76
N ALA A 273 31.57 2.90 -9.82
CA ALA A 273 31.51 1.48 -10.13
C ALA A 273 30.09 0.99 -9.89
N HIS A 274 29.59 0.14 -10.80
CA HIS A 274 28.38 -0.64 -10.57
C HIS A 274 28.82 -2.05 -10.24
N ASP A 275 28.80 -2.37 -8.95
CA ASP A 275 28.76 -3.75 -8.49
C ASP A 275 27.70 -3.81 -7.41
N GLU A 276 26.47 -4.11 -7.84
CA GLU A 276 25.28 -4.28 -6.98
C GLU A 276 24.77 -2.99 -6.29
N GLU A 277 25.64 -2.03 -5.92
CA GLU A 277 25.32 -0.64 -5.57
C GLU A 277 26.24 0.35 -6.32
N ARG A 278 25.78 1.60 -6.49
CA ARG A 278 26.59 2.68 -7.04
C ARG A 278 27.65 3.09 -6.02
N ILE A 279 28.91 2.80 -6.30
CA ILE A 279 30.05 3.26 -5.49
C ILE A 279 30.67 4.46 -6.19
N ASP A 280 30.50 5.64 -5.59
CA ASP A 280 31.09 6.87 -6.12
C ASP A 280 32.61 6.86 -5.91
N ILE A 281 33.33 7.08 -7.02
CA ILE A 281 34.79 7.10 -7.05
C ILE A 281 35.23 8.56 -7.19
N SER A 282 35.74 9.11 -6.10
CA SER A 282 36.19 10.50 -6.07
C SER A 282 37.37 10.76 -7.01
N TYR A 283 37.31 11.89 -7.73
CA TYR A 283 38.39 12.37 -8.59
C TYR A 283 38.43 13.90 -8.64
N ASP A 284 39.48 14.50 -8.07
CA ASP A 284 39.59 15.96 -7.94
C ASP A 284 39.82 16.73 -9.25
N LYS A 285 39.89 16.05 -10.41
CA LYS A 285 40.22 16.65 -11.72
C LYS A 285 39.16 16.35 -12.79
N MET A 286 37.91 16.14 -12.38
CA MET A 286 36.80 15.83 -13.30
C MET A 286 36.62 16.92 -14.38
N ASP A 287 36.75 18.19 -14.00
CA ASP A 287 36.66 19.35 -14.89
C ASP A 287 37.74 19.39 -15.99
N THR A 288 38.81 18.60 -15.86
CA THR A 288 39.89 18.51 -16.85
C THR A 288 39.67 17.43 -17.91
N ILE A 289 38.64 16.59 -17.76
CA ILE A 289 38.31 15.50 -18.68
C ILE A 289 37.06 15.89 -19.48
N PHE A 290 37.24 16.12 -20.77
CA PHE A 290 36.16 16.57 -21.66
C PHE A 290 36.47 16.21 -23.13
N PHE A 291 35.44 16.27 -23.98
CA PHE A 291 35.59 16.21 -25.43
C PHE A 291 34.41 16.91 -26.12
N ASP A 292 34.61 17.35 -27.36
CA ASP A 292 33.51 17.80 -28.21
C ASP A 292 33.04 16.64 -29.07
N TYR A 293 31.73 16.43 -29.18
CA TYR A 293 31.16 15.43 -30.08
C TYR A 293 30.43 16.11 -31.25
N LYS A 294 30.68 15.63 -32.48
CA LYS A 294 30.00 16.09 -33.69
C LYS A 294 29.25 14.93 -34.34
N GLY A 295 28.05 14.64 -33.83
CA GLY A 295 27.08 13.75 -34.47
C GLY A 295 25.71 14.43 -34.56
N ASP A 296 25.10 14.33 -35.74
CA ASP A 296 23.70 14.66 -35.97
C ASP A 296 22.90 13.40 -35.63
N LYS A 297 22.52 13.22 -34.36
CA LYS A 297 21.68 12.09 -33.96
C LYS A 297 20.26 12.39 -34.40
N ASP A 298 19.68 11.48 -35.18
CA ASP A 298 18.26 11.48 -35.47
C ASP A 298 17.47 11.13 -34.19
N GLU A 299 16.42 11.90 -33.92
CA GLU A 299 15.56 11.76 -32.73
C GLU A 299 14.15 11.30 -33.11
N GLU A 300 13.86 11.13 -34.40
CA GLU A 300 12.55 10.65 -34.86
C GLU A 300 12.52 9.12 -34.79
N ASN A 301 11.47 8.56 -34.21
CA ASN A 301 11.28 7.11 -34.18
C ASN A 301 10.75 6.63 -35.54
N PRO A 302 11.14 5.41 -35.99
CA PRO A 302 10.49 4.73 -37.09
C PRO A 302 8.98 4.69 -36.93
N LYS A 303 8.25 4.95 -38.01
CA LYS A 303 6.79 4.99 -38.02
C LYS A 303 6.20 3.78 -38.72
N ILE A 304 5.30 3.08 -38.03
CA ILE A 304 4.49 2.00 -38.63
C ILE A 304 3.49 2.61 -39.61
N GLU A 305 3.55 2.18 -40.86
CA GLU A 305 2.54 2.52 -41.88
C GLU A 305 1.39 1.52 -41.88
N SER A 306 1.70 0.22 -41.76
CA SER A 306 0.69 -0.83 -41.74
C SER A 306 1.22 -2.15 -41.16
N ILE A 307 0.35 -2.90 -40.50
CA ILE A 307 0.54 -4.31 -40.15
C ILE A 307 -0.59 -5.11 -40.80
N VAL A 308 -0.26 -6.18 -41.52
CA VAL A 308 -1.22 -7.10 -42.14
C VAL A 308 -0.90 -8.53 -41.71
N MET A 309 -1.87 -9.19 -41.07
CA MET A 309 -1.77 -10.59 -40.66
C MET A 309 -2.89 -11.42 -41.31
N ASP A 310 -2.52 -12.47 -42.04
CA ASP A 310 -3.46 -13.23 -42.90
C ASP A 310 -4.54 -14.02 -42.14
N LYS A 311 -4.25 -14.44 -40.91
CA LYS A 311 -5.14 -15.21 -40.02
C LYS A 311 -5.63 -14.41 -38.80
N GLN A 312 -5.71 -13.09 -38.92
CA GLN A 312 -6.10 -12.20 -37.82
C GLN A 312 -7.48 -12.53 -37.25
N GLY A 313 -7.53 -12.75 -35.93
CA GLY A 313 -8.73 -13.09 -35.16
C GLY A 313 -9.29 -14.48 -35.42
N GLU A 314 -8.66 -15.28 -36.28
CA GLU A 314 -9.13 -16.62 -36.66
C GLU A 314 -8.64 -17.70 -35.69
N PHE A 315 -9.35 -18.84 -35.69
CA PHE A 315 -8.88 -20.06 -35.06
C PHE A 315 -7.85 -20.74 -35.97
N VAL A 316 -6.66 -21.00 -35.42
CA VAL A 316 -5.56 -21.69 -36.10
C VAL A 316 -5.24 -23.00 -35.38
N LYS A 317 -4.64 -23.96 -36.09
CA LYS A 317 -4.31 -25.28 -35.56
C LYS A 317 -2.91 -25.72 -35.99
N PRO A 318 -2.33 -26.78 -35.38
CA PRO A 318 -1.05 -27.31 -35.80
C PRO A 318 -0.99 -27.58 -37.31
N GLY A 319 0.05 -27.04 -37.95
CA GLY A 319 0.27 -27.07 -39.39
C GLY A 319 -0.17 -25.80 -40.16
N ASP A 320 -0.89 -24.88 -39.52
CA ASP A 320 -1.15 -23.55 -40.10
C ASP A 320 0.11 -22.67 -40.06
N ASP A 321 0.40 -21.96 -41.16
CA ASP A 321 1.45 -20.93 -41.24
C ASP A 321 0.79 -19.55 -41.21
N ILE A 322 1.26 -18.68 -40.33
CA ILE A 322 0.76 -17.30 -40.17
C ILE A 322 1.76 -16.37 -40.83
N GLN A 323 1.26 -15.51 -41.71
CA GLN A 323 2.08 -14.54 -42.44
C GLN A 323 1.79 -13.13 -41.94
N ILE A 324 2.86 -12.43 -41.56
CA ILE A 324 2.79 -11.05 -41.06
C ILE A 324 3.60 -10.16 -41.99
N HIS A 325 2.99 -9.08 -42.47
CA HIS A 325 3.60 -8.07 -43.32
C HIS A 325 3.56 -6.72 -42.63
N ILE A 326 4.71 -6.09 -42.44
CA ILE A 326 4.85 -4.83 -41.68
C ILE A 326 5.56 -3.80 -42.55
N LYS A 327 4.93 -2.64 -42.74
CA LYS A 327 5.53 -1.50 -43.41
C LYS A 327 5.92 -0.45 -42.40
N VAL A 328 7.17 -0.02 -42.48
CA VAL A 328 7.75 0.99 -41.60
C VAL A 328 8.46 2.01 -42.48
N SER A 329 8.26 3.28 -42.17
CA SER A 329 8.93 4.41 -42.81
C SER A 329 9.72 5.19 -41.78
N ASP A 330 10.82 5.80 -42.20
CA ASP A 330 11.57 6.72 -41.35
C ASP A 330 12.26 7.82 -42.16
N ASN A 331 12.74 8.85 -41.48
CA ASN A 331 13.49 9.95 -42.08
C ASN A 331 14.95 9.54 -42.42
N VAL A 332 15.47 8.50 -41.77
CA VAL A 332 16.74 7.83 -42.05
C VAL A 332 16.53 6.37 -42.49
N ALA A 333 17.62 5.65 -42.77
CA ALA A 333 17.52 4.26 -43.22
C ALA A 333 17.12 3.32 -42.07
N LEU A 334 16.30 2.31 -42.37
CA LEU A 334 15.98 1.24 -41.43
C LEU A 334 17.08 0.18 -41.37
N ARG A 335 17.25 -0.47 -40.21
CA ARG A 335 18.12 -1.63 -40.08
C ARG A 335 17.43 -2.85 -40.66
N THR A 336 17.91 -3.31 -41.82
CA THR A 336 17.29 -4.40 -42.58
C THR A 336 18.05 -5.73 -42.51
N GLN A 337 19.27 -5.72 -41.95
CA GLN A 337 20.14 -6.91 -41.83
C GLN A 337 20.44 -7.30 -40.37
N GLU A 338 19.84 -6.59 -39.41
CA GLU A 338 20.00 -6.82 -37.98
C GLU A 338 18.81 -7.60 -37.41
N ASP A 339 18.86 -7.87 -36.11
CA ASP A 339 17.95 -8.75 -35.36
C ASP A 339 16.54 -8.12 -35.23
N THR A 340 15.80 -7.97 -36.34
CA THR A 340 14.42 -7.47 -36.34
C THR A 340 13.43 -8.59 -36.07
N PHE A 341 12.52 -8.37 -35.12
CA PHE A 341 11.58 -9.40 -34.69
C PHE A 341 10.26 -8.79 -34.21
N LEU A 342 9.25 -9.64 -34.11
CA LEU A 342 8.05 -9.37 -33.33
C LEU A 342 7.89 -10.44 -32.24
N LEU A 343 7.26 -10.08 -31.13
CA LEU A 343 6.91 -11.00 -30.06
C LEU A 343 5.40 -11.16 -30.01
N PHE A 344 4.93 -12.40 -30.08
CA PHE A 344 3.59 -12.76 -29.67
C PHE A 344 3.57 -13.05 -28.17
N GLN A 345 2.63 -12.47 -27.45
CA GLN A 345 2.36 -12.75 -26.06
C GLN A 345 1.18 -13.73 -25.96
N ALA A 346 1.36 -14.80 -25.20
CA ALA A 346 0.30 -15.70 -24.82
C ALA A 346 -0.58 -15.01 -23.78
N GLU A 347 -1.88 -15.14 -23.97
CA GLU A 347 -2.86 -14.67 -22.99
C GLU A 347 -2.96 -15.62 -21.78
N ALA A 348 -2.68 -16.90 -21.98
CA ALA A 348 -2.63 -17.85 -20.87
C ALA A 348 -1.35 -17.66 -20.03
N SER A 349 -1.46 -17.89 -18.71
CA SER A 349 -0.31 -17.91 -17.80
C SER A 349 0.55 -19.16 -18.07
N ILE A 350 1.53 -19.03 -18.97
CA ILE A 350 2.44 -20.11 -19.38
C ILE A 350 3.90 -19.66 -19.37
N TYR A 351 4.84 -20.60 -19.42
CA TYR A 351 6.28 -20.31 -19.49
C TYR A 351 6.99 -21.06 -20.63
N PRO A 352 7.70 -20.39 -21.55
CA PRO A 352 7.73 -18.94 -21.73
C PRO A 352 6.36 -18.43 -22.22
N SER A 353 6.01 -17.21 -21.83
CA SER A 353 4.75 -16.58 -22.24
C SER A 353 4.85 -15.86 -23.59
N GLN A 354 6.06 -15.74 -24.14
CA GLN A 354 6.30 -15.07 -25.42
C GLN A 354 6.81 -16.03 -26.50
N HIS A 355 6.41 -15.77 -27.74
CA HIS A 355 6.91 -16.42 -28.94
C HIS A 355 7.53 -15.39 -29.87
N ARG A 356 8.82 -15.53 -30.18
CA ARG A 356 9.56 -14.64 -31.09
C ARG A 356 9.41 -15.09 -32.54
N VAL A 357 9.03 -14.17 -33.41
CA VAL A 357 9.03 -14.34 -34.86
C VAL A 357 10.06 -13.40 -35.47
N ASP A 358 11.07 -13.96 -36.11
CA ASP A 358 12.07 -13.17 -36.83
C ASP A 358 11.47 -12.57 -38.11
N LEU A 359 11.75 -11.29 -38.34
CA LEU A 359 11.30 -10.54 -39.48
C LEU A 359 12.39 -10.44 -40.54
N LYS A 360 12.02 -10.56 -41.81
CA LYS A 360 12.93 -10.38 -42.95
C LYS A 360 12.43 -9.28 -43.86
N TYR A 361 13.29 -8.33 -44.15
CA TYR A 361 12.98 -7.26 -45.09
C TYR A 361 12.95 -7.77 -46.54
N ASP A 362 11.84 -7.51 -47.25
CA ASP A 362 11.67 -7.78 -48.68
C ASP A 362 11.82 -6.46 -49.48
N GLU A 363 12.99 -6.27 -50.08
CA GLU A 363 13.34 -5.08 -50.87
C GLU A 363 12.37 -4.80 -52.03
N ASN A 364 11.68 -5.82 -52.57
CA ASN A 364 10.79 -5.62 -53.72
C ASN A 364 9.43 -5.05 -53.31
N LYS A 365 9.00 -5.34 -52.08
CA LYS A 365 7.71 -4.93 -51.53
C LYS A 365 7.82 -3.77 -50.54
N ASP A 366 9.04 -3.48 -50.11
CA ASP A 366 9.36 -2.47 -49.12
C ASP A 366 8.60 -2.72 -47.82
N GLU A 367 8.77 -3.93 -47.28
CA GLU A 367 8.09 -4.39 -46.06
C GLU A 367 8.91 -5.48 -45.36
N PHE A 368 8.71 -5.61 -44.04
CA PHE A 368 9.20 -6.73 -43.25
C PHE A 368 8.18 -7.87 -43.26
N ILE A 369 8.65 -9.09 -43.45
CA ILE A 369 7.83 -10.30 -43.54
C ILE A 369 8.24 -11.27 -42.44
N GLY A 370 7.25 -11.69 -41.63
CA GLY A 370 7.38 -12.71 -40.60
C GLY A 370 6.55 -13.94 -40.93
N HIS A 371 7.01 -15.10 -40.44
CA HIS A 371 6.31 -16.38 -40.58
C HIS A 371 6.29 -17.13 -39.25
N TRP A 372 5.12 -17.65 -38.87
CA TRP A 372 4.98 -18.52 -37.71
C TRP A 372 4.17 -19.78 -38.08
N LEU A 373 4.86 -20.91 -38.14
CA LEU A 373 4.24 -22.23 -38.28
C LEU A 373 3.76 -22.72 -36.91
N ILE A 374 2.44 -22.82 -36.74
CA ILE A 374 1.83 -23.38 -35.52
C ILE A 374 2.15 -24.87 -35.45
N ASP A 375 2.72 -25.31 -34.34
CA ASP A 375 3.05 -26.71 -34.11
C ASP A 375 2.16 -27.34 -33.02
N SER A 376 2.31 -28.65 -32.81
CA SER A 376 1.50 -29.38 -31.83
C SER A 376 1.85 -29.08 -30.38
N LYS A 377 2.87 -28.25 -30.11
CA LYS A 377 3.28 -27.81 -28.77
C LYS A 377 2.86 -26.37 -28.49
N THR A 378 2.41 -25.64 -29.49
CA THR A 378 1.93 -24.27 -29.33
C THR A 378 0.73 -24.28 -28.40
N TYR A 379 0.82 -23.52 -27.30
CA TYR A 379 -0.16 -23.58 -26.23
C TYR A 379 -1.53 -23.10 -26.74
N PRO A 380 -2.63 -23.84 -26.47
CA PRO A 380 -3.92 -23.58 -27.08
C PRO A 380 -4.67 -22.44 -26.39
N CYS A 381 -4.24 -21.22 -26.64
CA CYS A 381 -4.85 -19.99 -26.12
C CYS A 381 -4.84 -18.89 -27.20
N GLU A 382 -5.28 -17.69 -26.83
CA GLU A 382 -5.05 -16.52 -27.68
C GLU A 382 -3.60 -16.06 -27.59
N TRP A 383 -3.04 -15.68 -28.75
CA TRP A 383 -1.73 -15.04 -28.84
C TRP A 383 -1.87 -13.71 -29.60
N TYR A 384 -1.33 -12.62 -29.06
CA TYR A 384 -1.39 -11.29 -29.67
C TYR A 384 0.01 -10.67 -29.82
N ILE A 385 0.18 -9.75 -30.78
CA ILE A 385 1.47 -9.07 -30.98
C ILE A 385 1.68 -8.06 -29.85
N ASP A 386 2.67 -8.28 -28.99
CA ASP A 386 2.94 -7.43 -27.82
C ASP A 386 4.10 -6.46 -28.04
N TYR A 387 5.08 -6.88 -28.85
CA TYR A 387 6.28 -6.09 -29.10
C TYR A 387 6.75 -6.19 -30.54
N LEU A 388 7.29 -5.10 -31.06
CA LEU A 388 7.91 -5.00 -32.36
C LEU A 388 9.31 -4.38 -32.24
N GLY A 389 10.34 -5.16 -32.56
CA GLY A 389 11.72 -4.72 -32.59
C GLY A 389 12.14 -4.39 -34.03
N ILE A 390 11.90 -3.16 -34.46
CA ILE A 390 12.44 -2.59 -35.71
C ILE A 390 13.13 -1.28 -35.36
N TRP A 391 14.38 -1.13 -35.81
CA TRP A 391 15.21 0.03 -35.54
C TRP A 391 15.63 0.74 -36.82
N ASP A 392 15.94 2.02 -36.68
CA ASP A 392 16.65 2.79 -37.69
C ASP A 392 18.18 2.68 -37.54
N THR A 393 18.93 3.18 -38.51
CA THR A 393 20.40 3.21 -38.43
C THR A 393 20.96 4.09 -37.30
N SER A 394 20.13 4.94 -36.68
CA SER A 394 20.49 5.85 -35.58
C SER A 394 20.26 5.24 -34.18
N GLY A 395 19.61 4.09 -34.12
CA GLY A 395 19.26 3.38 -32.87
C GLY A 395 17.87 3.70 -32.30
N ASN A 396 17.04 4.49 -32.99
CA ASN A 396 15.65 4.71 -32.59
C ASN A 396 14.83 3.47 -32.96
N SER A 397 13.82 3.16 -32.14
CA SER A 397 12.97 1.98 -32.32
C SER A 397 11.52 2.38 -32.56
N VAL A 398 10.83 1.53 -33.31
CA VAL A 398 9.40 1.69 -33.55
C VAL A 398 8.57 1.62 -32.26
N ALA A 399 7.54 2.46 -32.15
CA ALA A 399 6.58 2.44 -31.05
C ALA A 399 5.28 1.72 -31.47
N LEU A 400 5.10 0.47 -31.04
CA LEU A 400 3.90 -0.30 -31.37
C LEU A 400 2.64 0.28 -30.74
N TYR A 401 2.71 0.69 -29.46
CA TYR A 401 1.57 1.23 -28.71
C TYR A 401 0.95 2.45 -29.39
N ASP A 402 1.76 3.38 -29.91
CA ASP A 402 1.28 4.57 -30.64
C ASP A 402 0.48 4.23 -31.90
N PHE A 403 0.70 3.04 -32.49
CA PHE A 403 0.00 2.59 -33.67
C PHE A 403 -1.30 1.83 -33.36
N ILE A 404 -1.33 1.03 -32.28
CA ILE A 404 -2.50 0.20 -31.92
C ILE A 404 -3.45 0.88 -30.92
N GLY A 405 -2.95 1.80 -30.08
CA GLY A 405 -3.68 2.40 -28.96
C GLY A 405 -4.07 1.38 -27.89
N ASP A 406 -5.21 1.60 -27.23
CA ASP A 406 -5.68 0.76 -26.10
C ASP A 406 -6.31 -0.57 -26.52
N TYR A 407 -6.47 -0.82 -27.82
CA TYR A 407 -7.03 -2.06 -28.36
C TYR A 407 -6.03 -2.70 -29.29
N ASN A 408 -5.62 -3.94 -28.99
CA ASN A 408 -4.74 -4.71 -29.86
C ASN A 408 -5.54 -5.60 -30.81
N PRO A 409 -5.66 -5.26 -32.11
CA PRO A 409 -6.45 -6.04 -33.05
C PRO A 409 -5.67 -7.24 -33.61
N TYR A 410 -4.36 -7.36 -33.36
CA TYR A 410 -3.48 -8.33 -34.01
C TYR A 410 -3.27 -9.56 -33.14
N TYR A 411 -4.26 -10.46 -33.16
CA TYR A 411 -4.23 -11.71 -32.42
C TYR A 411 -4.66 -12.91 -33.25
N ILE A 412 -4.37 -14.11 -32.76
CA ILE A 412 -4.78 -15.42 -33.30
C ILE A 412 -5.30 -16.29 -32.16
N LYS A 413 -6.15 -17.28 -32.46
CA LYS A 413 -6.67 -18.23 -31.46
C LYS A 413 -6.17 -19.62 -31.77
N VAL A 414 -5.18 -20.11 -31.02
CA VAL A 414 -4.60 -21.44 -31.24
C VAL A 414 -5.51 -22.50 -30.61
N ASN A 415 -6.06 -23.40 -31.42
CA ASN A 415 -6.87 -24.52 -30.96
C ASN A 415 -6.16 -25.84 -31.31
N ASN A 416 -5.91 -26.65 -30.29
CA ASN A 416 -5.30 -27.97 -30.44
C ASN A 416 -6.31 -29.04 -30.00
N ASP A 417 -6.84 -29.80 -30.96
CA ASP A 417 -7.79 -30.90 -30.73
C ASP A 417 -9.04 -30.55 -29.89
N ASN A 418 -9.65 -29.38 -30.11
CA ASN A 418 -10.79 -28.82 -29.36
C ASN A 418 -10.48 -28.41 -27.90
N ASN A 419 -9.21 -28.37 -27.51
CA ASN A 419 -8.79 -27.67 -26.32
C ASN A 419 -8.43 -26.24 -26.73
N TYR A 420 -9.16 -25.27 -26.19
CA TYR A 420 -8.87 -23.83 -26.28
C TYR A 420 -9.11 -23.25 -24.89
N VAL A 421 -8.08 -22.65 -24.32
CA VAL A 421 -8.12 -22.01 -23.00
C VAL A 421 -8.50 -20.56 -23.21
N THR A 422 -9.68 -20.18 -22.71
CA THR A 422 -10.11 -18.79 -22.66
C THR A 422 -9.83 -18.27 -21.25
N PRO A 423 -9.03 -17.21 -21.08
CA PRO A 423 -8.88 -16.61 -19.77
C PRO A 423 -10.21 -15.97 -19.33
N THR A 424 -10.35 -15.82 -18.03
CA THR A 424 -11.44 -15.07 -17.42
C THR A 424 -10.87 -13.93 -16.59
N TYR A 425 -11.59 -12.82 -16.53
CA TYR A 425 -11.17 -11.61 -15.82
C TYR A 425 -12.25 -11.10 -14.88
N SER A 426 -11.84 -10.18 -14.03
CA SER A 426 -12.70 -9.45 -13.11
C SER A 426 -12.98 -8.03 -13.63
N LEU A 427 -14.24 -7.63 -13.52
CA LEU A 427 -14.72 -6.29 -13.86
C LEU A 427 -15.25 -5.61 -12.60
N ASN A 428 -14.58 -4.55 -12.18
CA ASN A 428 -14.98 -3.68 -11.08
C ASN A 428 -15.56 -2.38 -11.63
N ILE A 429 -16.83 -2.11 -11.34
CA ILE A 429 -17.53 -0.92 -11.78
C ILE A 429 -18.01 -0.12 -10.58
N SER A 430 -17.65 1.16 -10.53
CA SER A 430 -18.18 2.12 -9.57
C SER A 430 -19.02 3.16 -10.29
N PHE A 431 -20.21 3.47 -9.77
CA PHE A 431 -21.08 4.52 -10.29
C PHE A 431 -21.13 5.70 -9.32
N TYR A 432 -21.00 6.91 -9.84
CA TYR A 432 -20.94 8.16 -9.08
C TYR A 432 -22.04 9.14 -9.50
N ALA A 433 -22.78 9.67 -8.54
CA ALA A 433 -23.80 10.71 -8.74
C ALA A 433 -23.49 11.91 -7.84
N LEU A 434 -24.05 13.08 -8.15
CA LEU A 434 -23.87 14.28 -7.33
C LEU A 434 -24.69 14.20 -6.03
N ASP A 435 -24.09 14.57 -4.90
CA ASP A 435 -24.77 14.75 -3.62
C ASP A 435 -25.48 16.11 -3.52
N GLU A 436 -25.97 16.48 -2.34
CA GLU A 436 -26.64 17.76 -2.10
C GLU A 436 -25.70 18.99 -2.15
N ASN A 437 -24.40 18.79 -1.96
CA ASN A 437 -23.36 19.82 -2.04
C ASN A 437 -22.82 20.00 -3.46
N GLY A 438 -23.16 19.07 -4.36
CA GLY A 438 -22.67 19.05 -5.73
C GLY A 438 -21.36 18.30 -5.84
N ASP A 439 -21.10 17.35 -4.93
CA ASP A 439 -19.94 16.46 -4.92
C ASP A 439 -20.27 15.06 -5.44
N TYR A 440 -19.43 14.51 -6.31
CA TYR A 440 -19.61 13.15 -6.80
C TYR A 440 -19.31 12.13 -5.70
N PHE A 441 -20.31 11.34 -5.34
CA PHE A 441 -20.19 10.24 -4.40
C PHE A 441 -20.62 8.92 -5.04
N ARG A 442 -20.05 7.82 -4.56
CA ARG A 442 -20.30 6.49 -5.12
C ARG A 442 -21.69 5.99 -4.71
N VAL A 443 -22.60 5.87 -5.68
CA VAL A 443 -23.97 5.35 -5.49
C VAL A 443 -24.09 3.84 -5.66
N SER A 444 -23.15 3.22 -6.38
CA SER A 444 -23.13 1.77 -6.58
C SER A 444 -21.71 1.28 -6.82
N ARG A 445 -21.41 0.07 -6.36
CA ARG A 445 -20.22 -0.70 -6.73
C ARG A 445 -20.66 -2.09 -7.12
N GLN A 446 -20.15 -2.59 -8.23
CA GLN A 446 -20.42 -3.91 -8.76
C GLN A 446 -19.11 -4.59 -9.10
N GLU A 447 -19.01 -5.86 -8.77
CA GLU A 447 -17.93 -6.70 -9.23
C GLU A 447 -18.50 -7.95 -9.87
N LEU A 448 -17.99 -8.23 -11.05
CA LEU A 448 -18.28 -9.41 -11.81
C LEU A 448 -16.93 -10.13 -11.98
N ASN A 449 -16.87 -11.38 -11.55
CA ASN A 449 -15.68 -12.23 -11.66
C ASN A 449 -15.92 -13.31 -12.71
N ASP A 450 -14.85 -14.00 -13.11
CA ASP A 450 -14.91 -15.14 -14.04
C ASP A 450 -15.54 -14.81 -15.41
N ILE A 451 -15.34 -13.58 -15.90
CA ILE A 451 -15.89 -13.17 -17.20
C ILE A 451 -14.95 -13.57 -18.33
N GLU A 452 -15.45 -14.36 -19.29
CA GLU A 452 -14.67 -14.77 -20.47
C GLU A 452 -14.21 -13.55 -21.28
N ARG A 453 -12.96 -13.59 -21.74
CA ARG A 453 -12.40 -12.62 -22.68
C ARG A 453 -13.27 -12.47 -23.94
N HIS A 454 -13.35 -11.25 -24.46
CA HIS A 454 -14.25 -10.79 -25.53
C HIS A 454 -15.74 -10.75 -25.18
N THR A 455 -16.15 -11.07 -23.95
CA THR A 455 -17.52 -10.77 -23.51
C THR A 455 -17.74 -9.25 -23.57
N LYS A 456 -18.79 -8.81 -24.28
CA LYS A 456 -19.15 -7.40 -24.34
C LYS A 456 -19.92 -6.97 -23.10
N PHE A 457 -19.72 -5.74 -22.66
CA PHE A 457 -20.34 -5.21 -21.45
C PHE A 457 -21.88 -5.29 -21.48
N LYS A 458 -22.50 -5.18 -22.66
CA LYS A 458 -23.95 -5.35 -22.84
C LYS A 458 -24.46 -6.77 -22.63
N ASP A 459 -23.58 -7.76 -22.75
CA ASP A 459 -23.90 -9.18 -22.59
C ASP A 459 -23.69 -9.63 -21.12
N MET A 460 -23.26 -8.72 -20.24
CA MET A 460 -23.09 -8.93 -18.80
C MET A 460 -24.26 -8.37 -18.00
N ASP A 461 -24.49 -8.89 -16.79
CA ASP A 461 -25.53 -8.40 -15.87
C ASP A 461 -25.09 -7.15 -15.10
N ILE A 462 -24.72 -6.08 -15.82
CA ILE A 462 -24.37 -4.78 -15.21
C ILE A 462 -25.66 -4.04 -14.84
N LYS A 463 -25.89 -3.86 -13.54
CA LYS A 463 -27.08 -3.19 -12.99
C LYS A 463 -26.89 -1.68 -13.00
N MET A 464 -27.43 -0.99 -14.00
CA MET A 464 -27.35 0.46 -14.08
C MET A 464 -28.20 1.15 -12.99
N PRO A 465 -27.60 1.99 -12.12
CA PRO A 465 -28.38 2.81 -11.19
C PRO A 465 -29.20 3.86 -11.96
N ASP A 466 -30.24 4.39 -11.32
CA ASP A 466 -31.18 5.34 -11.95
C ASP A 466 -30.59 6.74 -12.21
N GLY A 467 -29.36 7.00 -11.74
CA GLY A 467 -28.64 8.26 -11.92
C GLY A 467 -29.24 9.44 -11.15
N SER A 468 -30.16 9.16 -10.23
CA SER A 468 -30.78 10.19 -9.39
C SER A 468 -29.73 10.90 -8.52
N THR A 469 -30.01 12.16 -8.22
CA THR A 469 -29.13 13.04 -7.43
C THR A 469 -29.95 13.72 -6.35
N SER A 470 -29.34 13.97 -5.20
CA SER A 470 -29.89 14.85 -4.16
C SER A 470 -29.65 16.33 -4.44
N PHE A 471 -28.83 16.68 -5.44
CA PHE A 471 -28.65 18.05 -5.90
C PHE A 471 -29.93 18.59 -6.53
N GLU A 472 -30.36 19.78 -6.10
CA GLU A 472 -31.63 20.34 -6.55
C GLU A 472 -31.60 20.73 -8.05
N ASN A 473 -32.74 20.54 -8.73
CA ASN A 473 -32.99 21.06 -10.09
C ASN A 473 -32.06 20.55 -11.21
N LEU A 474 -31.53 19.32 -11.07
CA LEU A 474 -30.83 18.58 -12.12
C LEU A 474 -31.64 17.39 -12.65
N LYS A 475 -31.45 17.07 -13.92
CA LYS A 475 -32.03 15.87 -14.56
C LYS A 475 -30.92 15.02 -15.14
N PHE A 476 -30.92 13.75 -14.74
CA PHE A 476 -30.00 12.75 -15.28
C PHE A 476 -30.14 12.60 -16.80
N VAL A 477 -29.00 12.51 -17.51
CA VAL A 477 -28.91 12.37 -18.96
C VAL A 477 -28.32 11.01 -19.35
N LYS A 478 -27.10 10.71 -18.87
CA LYS A 478 -26.35 9.49 -19.24
C LYS A 478 -25.24 9.18 -18.23
N TRP A 479 -24.73 7.95 -18.31
CA TRP A 479 -23.48 7.55 -17.65
C TRP A 479 -22.30 7.70 -18.61
N VAL A 480 -21.20 8.27 -18.15
CA VAL A 480 -19.92 8.38 -18.89
C VAL A 480 -18.76 7.90 -18.03
N ASP A 481 -17.69 7.40 -18.63
CA ASP A 481 -16.46 7.07 -17.90
C ASP A 481 -15.61 8.31 -17.58
N ASP A 482 -14.45 8.10 -16.96
CA ASP A 482 -13.47 9.15 -16.63
C ASP A 482 -13.04 9.98 -17.85
N ASP A 483 -13.02 9.37 -19.04
CA ASP A 483 -12.66 10.01 -20.32
C ASP A 483 -13.88 10.63 -21.04
N ASN A 484 -15.02 10.75 -20.34
CA ASN A 484 -16.29 11.25 -20.86
C ASN A 484 -16.87 10.39 -22.02
N ASN A 485 -16.44 9.14 -22.17
CA ASN A 485 -17.04 8.22 -23.13
C ASN A 485 -18.36 7.67 -22.56
N PRO A 486 -19.47 7.75 -23.31
CA PRO A 486 -20.74 7.23 -22.85
C PRO A 486 -20.70 5.71 -22.73
N TYR A 487 -21.31 5.17 -21.67
CA TYR A 487 -21.56 3.73 -21.61
C TYR A 487 -22.43 3.32 -22.80
N ASN A 488 -21.89 2.48 -23.69
CA ASN A 488 -22.57 1.95 -24.86
C ASN A 488 -22.66 0.41 -24.87
N GLY A 489 -22.03 -0.24 -23.89
CA GLY A 489 -22.01 -1.70 -23.75
C GLY A 489 -21.17 -2.47 -24.79
N GLU A 490 -20.48 -1.78 -25.71
CA GLU A 490 -19.67 -2.41 -26.76
C GLU A 490 -18.23 -2.72 -26.33
N LYS A 491 -17.77 -2.18 -25.19
CA LYS A 491 -16.46 -2.51 -24.63
C LYS A 491 -16.39 -4.01 -24.34
N GLU A 492 -15.29 -4.64 -24.75
CA GLU A 492 -15.01 -6.07 -24.58
C GLU A 492 -14.11 -6.29 -23.35
N MET A 493 -14.26 -7.42 -22.66
CA MET A 493 -13.29 -7.87 -21.66
C MET A 493 -12.00 -8.30 -22.34
N LEU A 494 -10.91 -7.59 -22.09
CA LEU A 494 -9.57 -7.93 -22.59
C LEU A 494 -8.54 -8.11 -21.45
N GLY A 495 -8.95 -7.82 -20.22
CA GLY A 495 -8.14 -7.86 -19.01
C GLY A 495 -9.01 -7.52 -17.80
N ASP A 496 -8.39 -7.47 -16.62
CA ASP A 496 -9.04 -6.95 -15.43
C ASP A 496 -9.28 -5.45 -15.59
N PHE A 497 -10.50 -5.01 -15.29
CA PHE A 497 -10.89 -3.60 -15.44
C PHE A 497 -11.40 -3.02 -14.13
N TYR A 498 -10.97 -1.80 -13.83
CA TYR A 498 -11.58 -0.93 -12.82
C TYR A 498 -12.11 0.31 -13.53
N ILE A 499 -13.44 0.50 -13.57
CA ILE A 499 -14.09 1.57 -14.32
C ILE A 499 -14.98 2.38 -13.39
N ASN A 500 -14.81 3.71 -13.43
CA ASN A 500 -15.72 4.64 -12.80
C ASN A 500 -16.67 5.20 -13.86
N PHE A 501 -17.98 5.13 -13.61
CA PHE A 501 -18.99 5.84 -14.37
C PHE A 501 -19.56 7.00 -13.57
N PHE A 502 -19.67 8.16 -14.18
CA PHE A 502 -20.24 9.36 -13.61
C PHE A 502 -21.57 9.69 -14.27
N ALA A 503 -22.53 10.10 -13.45
CA ALA A 503 -23.81 10.59 -13.92
C ALA A 503 -23.63 12.00 -14.52
N VAL A 504 -24.00 12.16 -15.79
CA VAL A 504 -24.06 13.45 -16.47
C VAL A 504 -25.49 13.99 -16.40
N TYR A 505 -25.63 15.29 -16.13
CA TYR A 505 -26.90 15.98 -15.96
C TYR A 505 -27.17 17.01 -17.05
N ASP A 506 -28.36 17.61 -17.06
CA ASP A 506 -28.80 18.63 -18.02
C ASP A 506 -28.15 20.01 -17.81
N LYS A 507 -27.32 20.15 -16.78
CA LYS A 507 -26.50 21.33 -16.46
C LYS A 507 -25.18 20.85 -15.86
N ASN A 508 -24.14 21.66 -16.02
CA ASN A 508 -22.88 21.46 -15.31
C ASN A 508 -22.97 22.05 -13.90
N VAL A 509 -22.38 21.35 -12.93
CA VAL A 509 -22.17 21.83 -11.57
C VAL A 509 -20.73 22.27 -11.45
N ILE A 510 -20.50 23.50 -11.03
CA ILE A 510 -19.18 24.10 -10.91
C ILE A 510 -18.97 24.51 -9.46
N ASN A 511 -17.94 23.96 -8.85
CA ASN A 511 -17.48 24.36 -7.53
C ASN A 511 -16.49 25.52 -7.68
N PHE A 512 -16.77 26.66 -7.08
CA PHE A 512 -15.86 27.78 -6.95
C PHE A 512 -15.22 27.78 -5.57
N SER A 513 -13.92 28.01 -5.54
CA SER A 513 -13.16 28.33 -4.33
C SER A 513 -12.61 29.73 -4.51
N THR A 514 -13.07 30.69 -3.71
CA THR A 514 -12.62 32.07 -3.80
C THR A 514 -11.70 32.43 -2.65
N THR A 515 -10.51 32.92 -2.99
CA THR A 515 -9.45 33.35 -2.06
C THR A 515 -9.30 34.85 -2.14
N TYR A 516 -9.38 35.51 -0.98
CA TYR A 516 -9.36 36.97 -0.89
C TYR A 516 -8.74 37.43 0.43
N VAL A 517 -8.49 38.74 0.57
CA VAL A 517 -8.12 39.34 1.87
C VAL A 517 -9.39 39.91 2.50
N ASN A 518 -9.69 39.53 3.74
CA ASN A 518 -10.88 40.00 4.45
C ASN A 518 -10.64 41.37 5.12
N LYS A 519 -11.69 41.94 5.72
CA LYS A 519 -11.66 43.24 6.41
C LYS A 519 -10.69 43.33 7.58
N ASP A 520 -10.31 42.18 8.16
CA ASP A 520 -9.40 42.05 9.29
C ASP A 520 -7.93 41.86 8.82
N GLU A 521 -7.71 41.98 7.50
CA GLU A 521 -6.41 41.85 6.80
C GLU A 521 -5.86 40.41 6.76
N ASP A 522 -6.71 39.41 6.96
CA ASP A 522 -6.34 38.00 6.83
C ASP A 522 -6.70 37.44 5.45
N ILE A 523 -5.91 36.49 4.96
CA ILE A 523 -6.32 35.68 3.81
C ILE A 523 -7.48 34.80 4.25
N SER A 524 -8.58 34.84 3.51
CA SER A 524 -9.79 34.06 3.73
C SER A 524 -10.20 33.34 2.46
N TRP A 525 -10.95 32.26 2.65
CA TRP A 525 -11.50 31.45 1.57
C TRP A 525 -12.99 31.20 1.80
N GLN A 526 -13.74 31.17 0.70
CA GLN A 526 -15.11 30.70 0.68
C GLN A 526 -15.32 29.77 -0.51
N SER A 527 -16.22 28.81 -0.35
CA SER A 527 -16.61 27.91 -1.43
C SER A 527 -18.07 28.10 -1.75
N GLU A 528 -18.39 28.05 -3.04
CA GLU A 528 -19.77 28.05 -3.49
C GLU A 528 -19.93 27.17 -4.72
N THR A 529 -21.11 26.59 -4.85
CA THR A 529 -21.45 25.67 -5.93
C THR A 529 -22.55 26.29 -6.77
N ILE A 530 -22.31 26.40 -8.08
CA ILE A 530 -23.26 26.98 -9.03
C ILE A 530 -23.62 25.98 -10.12
N THR A 531 -24.78 26.20 -10.74
CA THR A 531 -25.20 25.44 -11.94
C THR A 531 -25.14 26.31 -13.18
N VAL A 532 -24.55 25.77 -14.25
CA VAL A 532 -24.40 26.45 -15.53
C VAL A 532 -24.90 25.59 -16.69
N PRO A 533 -25.36 26.18 -17.80
CA PRO A 533 -25.66 25.44 -19.02
C PRO A 533 -24.46 24.60 -19.48
N THR A 534 -24.71 23.42 -20.05
CA THR A 534 -23.65 22.52 -20.53
C THR A 534 -22.88 23.07 -21.72
N ASP A 535 -23.43 24.06 -22.44
CA ASP A 535 -22.82 24.76 -23.58
C ASP A 535 -22.13 26.08 -23.20
N MET A 536 -22.04 26.39 -21.89
CA MET A 536 -21.35 27.59 -21.41
C MET A 536 -19.83 27.46 -21.59
N THR A 537 -19.20 28.51 -22.10
CA THR A 537 -17.73 28.58 -22.21
C THR A 537 -17.11 29.15 -20.94
N TYR A 538 -15.81 28.92 -20.72
CA TYR A 538 -15.08 29.54 -19.61
C TYR A 538 -15.15 31.06 -19.65
N GLN A 539 -15.01 31.67 -20.84
CA GLN A 539 -15.07 33.12 -21.01
C GLN A 539 -16.46 33.67 -20.63
N GLU A 540 -17.54 33.02 -21.07
CA GLU A 540 -18.91 33.42 -20.71
C GLU A 540 -19.19 33.27 -19.22
N LEU A 541 -18.65 32.22 -18.59
CA LEU A 541 -18.72 32.03 -17.15
C LEU A 541 -18.05 33.19 -16.42
N PHE A 542 -16.78 33.49 -16.73
CA PHE A 542 -15.99 34.52 -16.05
C PHE A 542 -16.49 35.95 -16.31
N ASP A 543 -17.15 36.21 -17.44
CA ASP A 543 -17.76 37.51 -17.74
C ASP A 543 -19.05 37.74 -16.95
N LYS A 544 -19.75 36.67 -16.56
CA LYS A 544 -21.06 36.72 -15.92
C LYS A 544 -21.00 36.50 -14.42
N TYR A 545 -20.03 35.72 -13.98
CA TYR A 545 -19.86 35.30 -12.60
C TYR A 545 -18.77 36.14 -11.94
N GLU A 546 -19.13 36.82 -10.86
CA GLU A 546 -18.22 37.51 -9.95
C GLU A 546 -18.49 36.97 -8.55
N PRO A 547 -17.48 36.42 -7.84
CA PRO A 547 -17.62 35.98 -6.47
C PRO A 547 -18.19 37.09 -5.58
N ASN A 548 -19.22 36.76 -4.79
CA ASN A 548 -19.81 37.69 -3.83
C ASN A 548 -19.19 37.46 -2.44
N VAL A 549 -18.31 38.37 -2.04
CA VAL A 549 -17.59 38.36 -0.75
C VAL A 549 -17.96 39.62 0.05
N ASP A 550 -18.74 39.44 1.12
CA ASP A 550 -19.30 40.56 1.88
C ASP A 550 -18.25 41.32 2.73
N ASP A 551 -17.13 40.66 3.06
CA ASP A 551 -16.07 41.18 3.93
C ASP A 551 -14.74 41.41 3.20
N LEU A 552 -14.75 41.59 1.88
CA LEU A 552 -13.55 41.92 1.10
C LEU A 552 -12.85 43.17 1.63
N TYR A 553 -11.52 43.09 1.77
CA TYR A 553 -10.68 44.21 2.16
C TYR A 553 -10.74 45.37 1.16
N THR A 554 -11.05 46.57 1.66
CA THR A 554 -11.19 47.79 0.84
C THR A 554 -10.07 48.81 1.03
N GLY A 555 -9.07 48.51 1.85
CA GLY A 555 -7.93 49.41 2.13
C GLY A 555 -6.93 49.55 0.97
N LYS A 556 -7.02 48.69 -0.05
CA LYS A 556 -6.28 48.77 -1.32
C LYS A 556 -7.25 48.75 -2.49
N GLN A 557 -6.83 49.30 -3.63
CA GLN A 557 -7.69 49.32 -4.82
C GLN A 557 -7.81 47.90 -5.39
N PHE A 558 -8.99 47.30 -5.24
CA PHE A 558 -9.37 46.09 -5.98
C PHE A 558 -9.34 46.36 -7.50
N ASP A 559 -8.79 45.41 -8.26
CA ASP A 559 -8.69 45.47 -9.72
C ASP A 559 -9.72 44.54 -10.38
N LYS A 560 -9.61 43.23 -10.13
CA LYS A 560 -10.47 42.19 -10.72
C LYS A 560 -10.34 40.86 -9.98
N TRP A 561 -11.22 39.91 -10.31
CA TRP A 561 -11.02 38.50 -10.00
C TRP A 561 -10.12 37.85 -11.06
N VAL A 562 -9.24 36.95 -10.62
CA VAL A 562 -8.39 36.13 -11.48
C VAL A 562 -8.74 34.67 -11.25
N TYR A 563 -9.04 33.95 -12.33
CA TYR A 563 -9.50 32.57 -12.27
C TYR A 563 -8.38 31.57 -12.60
N SER A 564 -8.36 30.42 -11.92
CA SER A 564 -7.50 29.26 -12.23
C SER A 564 -8.22 27.95 -11.83
N GLY A 565 -7.50 26.83 -11.74
CA GLY A 565 -8.10 25.51 -11.47
C GLY A 565 -8.59 24.78 -12.72
N PHE A 566 -8.06 25.16 -13.89
CA PHE A 566 -8.27 24.54 -15.20
C PHE A 566 -6.96 24.56 -16.00
N ASP A 567 -6.88 23.81 -17.10
CA ASP A 567 -5.67 23.77 -17.95
C ASP A 567 -5.25 25.18 -18.38
N PRO A 568 -4.03 25.65 -18.01
CA PRO A 568 -3.59 27.00 -18.33
C PRO A 568 -3.46 27.28 -19.83
N ASN A 569 -3.44 26.25 -20.68
CA ASN A 569 -3.35 26.38 -22.13
C ASN A 569 -4.72 26.30 -22.85
N ILE A 570 -5.82 26.12 -22.11
CA ILE A 570 -7.15 25.99 -22.71
C ILE A 570 -7.59 27.28 -23.41
N ASP A 571 -8.24 27.17 -24.56
CA ASP A 571 -8.93 28.32 -25.16
C ASP A 571 -10.19 28.61 -24.35
N LEU A 572 -10.25 29.78 -23.71
CA LEU A 572 -11.37 30.17 -22.84
C LEU A 572 -12.71 30.25 -23.60
N ASN A 573 -12.70 30.24 -24.94
CA ASN A 573 -13.92 30.17 -25.75
C ASN A 573 -14.43 28.74 -25.95
N GLU A 574 -13.74 27.72 -25.44
CA GLU A 574 -14.22 26.34 -25.43
C GLU A 574 -15.28 26.13 -24.34
N GLU A 575 -16.21 25.23 -24.63
CA GLU A 575 -17.23 24.78 -23.68
C GLU A 575 -16.55 24.16 -22.45
N ILE A 576 -17.09 24.44 -21.26
CA ILE A 576 -16.55 23.87 -20.02
C ILE A 576 -16.71 22.34 -20.10
N PRO A 577 -15.61 21.57 -20.11
CA PRO A 577 -15.69 20.14 -20.27
C PRO A 577 -16.32 19.51 -19.03
N PHE A 578 -16.94 18.35 -19.22
CA PHE A 578 -17.39 17.50 -18.13
C PHE A 578 -16.23 17.26 -17.14
N GLN A 579 -16.44 17.54 -15.86
CA GLN A 579 -15.44 17.40 -14.81
C GLN A 579 -15.80 16.22 -13.91
N PRO A 580 -15.39 14.98 -14.23
CA PRO A 580 -15.45 13.92 -13.23
C PRO A 580 -14.60 14.36 -12.04
N TRP A 581 -15.05 14.06 -10.81
CA TRP A 581 -14.39 14.45 -9.55
C TRP A 581 -14.55 15.90 -9.08
N ASN A 582 -15.28 16.76 -9.80
CA ASN A 582 -15.59 18.13 -9.39
C ASN A 582 -14.37 18.98 -9.00
N TYR A 583 -13.43 19.11 -9.93
CA TYR A 583 -12.37 20.10 -9.79
C TYR A 583 -12.94 21.50 -9.56
N SER A 584 -12.39 22.20 -8.56
CA SER A 584 -12.85 23.53 -8.21
C SER A 584 -12.15 24.59 -9.04
N ILE A 585 -12.93 25.50 -9.64
CA ILE A 585 -12.39 26.72 -10.24
C ILE A 585 -11.99 27.65 -9.10
N GLN A 586 -10.73 28.05 -9.08
CA GLN A 586 -10.20 28.96 -8.09
C GLN A 586 -10.38 30.40 -8.56
N ALA A 587 -10.78 31.30 -7.67
CA ALA A 587 -10.93 32.73 -7.94
C ALA A 587 -10.17 33.56 -6.91
N TYR A 588 -9.19 34.34 -7.35
CA TYR A 588 -8.34 35.14 -6.48
C TYR A 588 -8.64 36.62 -6.63
N ALA A 589 -8.77 37.33 -5.51
CA ALA A 589 -8.90 38.79 -5.56
C ALA A 589 -7.55 39.41 -5.97
N LYS A 590 -7.55 40.20 -7.05
CA LYS A 590 -6.37 40.94 -7.51
C LYS A 590 -6.47 42.40 -7.13
N PHE A 591 -5.42 42.92 -6.49
CA PHE A 591 -5.29 44.33 -6.15
C PHE A 591 -4.37 45.03 -7.17
N LYS A 592 -4.70 46.28 -7.48
CA LYS A 592 -4.05 47.02 -8.55
C LYS A 592 -2.55 47.21 -8.29
N ASP A 593 -1.72 46.76 -9.23
CA ASP A 593 -0.25 46.83 -9.21
C ASP A 593 0.40 46.15 -7.98
N LEU A 594 -0.33 45.25 -7.31
CA LEU A 594 0.08 44.61 -6.05
C LEU A 594 -0.16 43.11 -6.06
N ASN A 595 0.74 42.36 -5.43
CA ASN A 595 0.53 40.98 -5.00
C ASN A 595 0.28 40.95 -3.49
N VAL A 596 -0.51 39.99 -3.06
CA VAL A 596 -0.69 39.64 -1.65
C VAL A 596 0.31 38.53 -1.31
N ILE A 597 1.00 38.64 -0.19
CA ILE A 597 1.83 37.56 0.36
C ILE A 597 1.48 37.35 1.83
N GLN A 598 1.78 36.17 2.37
CA GLN A 598 1.55 35.88 3.78
C GLN A 598 2.77 35.25 4.41
N GLY A 599 3.21 35.78 5.55
CA GLY A 599 4.14 35.10 6.44
C GLY A 599 3.37 34.29 7.47
N SER A 600 3.74 33.04 7.68
CA SER A 600 3.27 32.15 8.74
C SER A 600 4.41 31.92 9.71
N TYR A 601 4.20 32.24 10.99
CA TYR A 601 5.23 32.33 12.00
C TYR A 601 4.93 31.39 13.16
N THR A 602 5.73 30.35 13.32
CA THR A 602 5.65 29.40 14.43
C THR A 602 6.59 29.85 15.56
N TYR A 603 6.06 30.04 16.76
CA TYR A 603 6.83 30.55 17.90
C TYR A 603 6.21 30.15 19.24
N ILE A 604 6.96 30.37 20.32
CA ILE A 604 6.49 30.12 21.69
C ILE A 604 5.81 31.40 22.20
N ASN A 605 4.50 31.33 22.48
CA ASN A 605 3.72 32.48 22.93
C ASN A 605 4.01 32.88 24.39
N VAL A 606 3.32 33.90 24.88
CA VAL A 606 3.46 34.42 26.26
C VAL A 606 3.11 33.41 27.36
N ASP A 607 2.38 32.34 27.02
CA ASP A 607 1.99 31.26 27.93
C ASP A 607 2.96 30.06 27.86
N GLY A 608 4.00 30.13 27.01
CA GLY A 608 4.99 29.07 26.86
C GLY A 608 4.49 27.90 26.01
N GLU A 609 3.50 28.16 25.17
CA GLU A 609 2.93 27.22 24.22
C GLU A 609 3.45 27.51 22.82
N THR A 610 3.79 26.45 22.08
CA THR A 610 4.09 26.58 20.66
C THR A 610 2.79 26.91 19.92
N THR A 611 2.78 28.01 19.19
CA THR A 611 1.64 28.50 18.42
C THR A 611 2.10 29.02 17.07
N TRP A 612 1.16 29.44 16.23
CA TRP A 612 1.46 30.12 14.98
C TRP A 612 0.59 31.34 14.78
N GLN A 613 1.09 32.32 14.03
CA GLN A 613 0.35 33.48 13.56
C GLN A 613 0.65 33.77 12.10
N THR A 614 -0.26 34.47 11.43
CA THR A 614 -0.06 34.95 10.07
C THR A 614 0.02 36.46 10.00
N ASN A 615 0.79 36.97 9.04
CA ASN A 615 0.84 38.37 8.67
C ASN A 615 0.69 38.51 7.16
N THR A 616 -0.35 39.20 6.71
CA THR A 616 -0.60 39.46 5.30
C THR A 616 0.03 40.79 4.88
N GLU A 617 0.82 40.79 3.80
CA GLU A 617 1.42 42.01 3.24
C GLU A 617 0.98 42.24 1.78
N PHE A 618 0.81 43.51 1.41
CA PHE A 618 0.58 43.93 0.03
C PHE A 618 1.88 44.49 -0.55
N VAL A 619 2.44 43.78 -1.52
CA VAL A 619 3.74 44.07 -2.09
C VAL A 619 3.66 44.36 -3.58
N LYS A 620 4.69 45.00 -4.15
CA LYS A 620 4.74 45.22 -5.60
C LYS A 620 4.89 43.88 -6.31
N GLU A 621 4.27 43.74 -7.47
CA GLU A 621 4.36 42.53 -8.30
C GLU A 621 5.80 42.18 -8.71
N THR A 622 6.70 43.16 -8.71
CA THR A 622 8.12 42.98 -9.05
C THR A 622 8.99 42.65 -7.84
N LEU A 623 8.43 42.55 -6.63
CA LEU A 623 9.20 42.21 -5.42
C LEU A 623 9.77 40.81 -5.60
N LEU A 624 11.08 40.68 -5.41
CA LEU A 624 11.73 39.38 -5.47
C LEU A 624 11.42 38.57 -4.21
N ARG A 625 11.45 37.24 -4.35
CA ARG A 625 11.17 36.32 -3.25
C ARG A 625 12.16 36.50 -2.10
N SER A 626 13.44 36.72 -2.40
CA SER A 626 14.47 37.07 -1.40
C SER A 626 14.13 38.35 -0.63
N GLU A 627 13.66 39.39 -1.32
CA GLU A 627 13.26 40.66 -0.71
C GLU A 627 12.00 40.50 0.15
N ALA A 628 11.08 39.60 -0.23
CA ALA A 628 9.91 39.23 0.56
C ALA A 628 10.34 38.53 1.86
N PHE A 629 11.32 37.62 1.80
CA PHE A 629 11.87 36.99 3.00
C PHE A 629 12.43 38.01 4.00
N ASP A 630 13.17 38.98 3.51
CA ASP A 630 13.75 40.06 4.30
C ASP A 630 12.67 41.02 4.85
N SER A 631 11.55 41.19 4.15
CA SER A 631 10.42 42.01 4.63
C SER A 631 9.69 41.31 5.77
N LEU A 632 9.23 40.08 5.53
CA LEU A 632 8.41 39.30 6.45
C LEU A 632 9.17 38.87 7.70
N SER A 633 10.50 38.70 7.63
CA SER A 633 11.34 38.41 8.82
C SER A 633 11.46 39.59 9.80
N LYS A 634 10.80 40.73 9.55
CA LYS A 634 10.73 41.86 10.50
C LYS A 634 9.49 41.81 11.40
N TYR A 635 8.62 40.83 11.23
CA TYR A 635 7.42 40.67 12.05
C TYR A 635 7.81 40.44 13.52
N GLU A 636 7.20 41.21 14.43
CA GLU A 636 7.50 41.14 15.88
C GLU A 636 6.42 40.32 16.60
N VAL A 637 6.86 39.38 17.46
CA VAL A 637 5.98 38.57 18.31
C VAL A 637 6.36 38.69 19.77
N ASN A 638 5.37 38.55 20.65
CA ASN A 638 5.62 38.47 22.10
C ASN A 638 5.80 37.00 22.50
N SER A 639 7.01 36.65 22.90
CA SER A 639 7.35 35.31 23.39
C SER A 639 7.25 35.21 24.92
N TYR A 640 7.34 33.99 25.45
CA TYR A 640 7.35 33.73 26.89
C TYR A 640 8.38 34.58 27.64
N GLU A 641 8.03 34.99 28.87
CA GLU A 641 8.89 35.87 29.67
C GLU A 641 10.27 35.26 29.90
N GLY A 642 11.31 36.00 29.52
CA GLY A 642 12.71 35.57 29.66
C GLY A 642 13.26 34.80 28.44
N LEU A 643 12.42 34.38 27.50
CA LEU A 643 12.85 33.80 26.22
C LEU A 643 13.26 34.94 25.27
N ARG A 644 14.44 34.82 24.65
CA ARG A 644 15.06 35.88 23.85
C ARG A 644 15.00 35.50 22.38
N PHE A 645 14.03 36.06 21.66
CA PHE A 645 13.90 35.90 20.22
C PHE A 645 15.16 36.41 19.51
N ALA A 646 15.77 35.56 18.68
CA ALA A 646 16.97 35.88 17.92
C ALA A 646 16.63 36.34 16.50
N LYS A 647 15.90 35.51 15.76
CA LYS A 647 15.51 35.74 14.36
C LYS A 647 14.42 34.77 13.92
N TRP A 648 13.79 35.08 12.80
CA TRP A 648 13.00 34.11 12.05
C TRP A 648 13.89 33.27 11.13
N VAL A 649 13.65 31.97 11.09
CA VAL A 649 14.33 31.03 10.20
C VAL A 649 13.31 30.49 9.20
N PRO A 650 13.51 30.67 7.89
CA PRO A 650 12.64 30.08 6.88
C PRO A 650 12.63 28.55 6.97
N THR A 651 11.45 27.94 6.84
CA THR A 651 11.26 26.48 6.93
C THR A 651 10.44 25.95 5.75
N GLY A 652 10.36 24.62 5.62
CA GLY A 652 9.62 23.96 4.53
C GLY A 652 10.10 24.34 3.12
N GLU A 653 9.17 24.42 2.17
CA GLU A 653 9.43 24.91 0.79
C GLU A 653 9.87 26.40 0.77
N SER A 654 9.68 27.11 1.87
CA SER A 654 10.15 28.50 2.02
C SER A 654 11.67 28.57 2.25
N ALA A 655 12.32 27.49 2.71
CA ALA A 655 13.77 27.49 2.90
C ALA A 655 14.58 27.44 1.58
N ASP A 656 13.98 26.91 0.50
CA ASP A 656 14.63 26.83 -0.81
C ASP A 656 14.57 28.18 -1.54
N ASN A 657 15.74 28.80 -1.74
CA ASN A 657 15.91 30.04 -2.50
C ASN A 657 16.89 29.87 -3.68
N THR A 658 17.00 28.66 -4.23
CA THR A 658 17.89 28.37 -5.37
C THR A 658 17.57 29.20 -6.62
N MET A 659 16.31 29.69 -6.76
CA MET A 659 15.90 30.57 -7.85
C MET A 659 15.08 31.78 -7.35
N ASP A 660 15.72 32.95 -7.31
CA ASP A 660 15.12 34.20 -6.84
C ASP A 660 14.26 34.88 -7.94
N ARG A 661 12.95 34.64 -7.89
CA ARG A 661 11.95 35.17 -8.82
C ARG A 661 11.05 36.22 -8.17
N ALA A 662 10.24 36.91 -8.97
CA ALA A 662 9.16 37.74 -8.44
C ALA A 662 8.11 36.90 -7.70
N VAL A 663 7.56 37.42 -6.60
CA VAL A 663 6.52 36.72 -5.80
C VAL A 663 5.20 36.57 -6.57
N PHE A 664 4.50 35.47 -6.33
CA PHE A 664 3.15 35.25 -6.85
C PHE A 664 2.09 35.88 -5.94
N ASN A 665 0.88 36.05 -6.47
CA ASN A 665 -0.25 36.52 -5.68
C ASN A 665 -0.71 35.40 -4.74
N TYR A 666 -0.93 35.72 -3.46
CA TYR A 666 -1.22 34.78 -2.37
C TYR A 666 -0.10 33.78 -2.07
N GLU A 667 1.16 34.12 -2.33
CA GLU A 667 2.30 33.27 -1.95
C GLU A 667 2.53 33.29 -0.42
N SER A 668 2.69 32.11 0.17
CA SER A 668 2.94 31.91 1.60
C SER A 668 4.42 31.65 1.90
N PHE A 669 4.85 32.11 3.07
CA PHE A 669 6.22 32.02 3.56
C PHE A 669 6.20 31.52 5.00
N GLU A 670 6.89 30.42 5.28
CA GLU A 670 6.91 29.78 6.59
C GLU A 670 8.18 30.11 7.35
N TYR A 671 8.04 30.42 8.64
CA TYR A 671 9.11 30.76 9.55
C TYR A 671 8.95 30.11 10.90
N ASP A 672 10.06 29.62 11.45
CA ASP A 672 10.17 29.23 12.84
C ASP A 672 11.01 30.25 13.61
N ALA A 673 10.58 30.56 14.84
CA ALA A 673 11.34 31.41 15.73
C ALA A 673 12.60 30.69 16.23
N ASP A 674 13.74 31.31 16.02
CA ASP A 674 15.00 30.93 16.63
C ASP A 674 15.21 31.76 17.91
N TYR A 675 15.66 31.13 18.99
CA TYR A 675 15.80 31.73 20.30
C TYR A 675 17.25 31.60 20.79
N GLU A 676 17.77 32.64 21.46
CA GLU A 676 19.13 32.61 22.01
C GLU A 676 19.26 31.71 23.26
N ASN A 677 18.13 31.37 23.88
CA ASN A 677 18.02 30.56 25.07
C ASN A 677 16.78 29.67 24.97
N HIS A 678 16.70 28.68 25.85
CA HIS A 678 15.75 27.58 25.72
C HIS A 678 14.70 27.61 26.82
N LEU A 679 13.48 27.18 26.48
CA LEU A 679 12.38 26.97 27.40
C LEU A 679 12.40 25.54 27.93
N VAL A 680 12.24 25.38 29.23
CA VAL A 680 12.04 24.08 29.88
C VAL A 680 10.70 24.08 30.61
N ARG A 681 9.79 23.20 30.20
CA ARG A 681 8.42 23.11 30.75
C ARG A 681 8.18 21.74 31.35
N PHE A 682 7.58 21.73 32.54
CA PHE A 682 7.12 20.54 33.24
C PHE A 682 5.61 20.63 33.41
N VAL A 683 4.87 19.74 32.75
CA VAL A 683 3.43 19.62 32.90
C VAL A 683 3.13 18.36 33.67
N LEU A 684 2.68 18.51 34.91
CA LEU A 684 2.30 17.40 35.78
C LEU A 684 0.79 17.38 36.01
N TYR A 685 0.16 16.28 35.64
CA TYR A 685 -1.26 16.09 35.84
C TYR A 685 -1.58 15.57 37.25
N ASP A 686 -2.69 16.03 37.85
CA ASP A 686 -3.11 15.63 39.20
C ASP A 686 -4.07 14.45 39.17
N ARG A 687 -3.58 13.29 39.63
CA ARG A 687 -4.31 12.04 39.74
C ARG A 687 -5.57 12.15 40.62
N ASN A 688 -5.62 13.12 41.54
CA ASN A 688 -6.79 13.35 42.40
C ASN A 688 -7.87 14.20 41.73
N LYS A 689 -7.58 14.81 40.58
CA LYS A 689 -8.51 15.68 39.84
C LYS A 689 -8.72 15.15 38.41
N PRO A 690 -9.37 13.99 38.24
CA PRO A 690 -9.80 13.58 36.93
C PRO A 690 -10.85 14.56 36.40
N TYR A 691 -10.73 14.94 35.15
CA TYR A 691 -11.72 15.77 34.47
C TYR A 691 -12.16 15.11 33.17
N SER A 692 -13.39 15.42 32.79
CA SER A 692 -14.00 15.02 31.53
C SER A 692 -14.57 16.27 30.89
N SER A 693 -14.04 16.66 29.72
CA SER A 693 -14.70 17.61 28.83
C SER A 693 -15.31 16.90 27.64
N ILE A 694 -16.48 17.36 27.24
CA ILE A 694 -17.14 16.99 25.98
C ILE A 694 -17.15 18.24 25.12
N GLY A 695 -16.20 18.32 24.19
CA GLY A 695 -16.16 19.31 23.11
C GLY A 695 -16.40 18.66 21.74
N PRO A 696 -16.57 19.45 20.66
CA PRO A 696 -16.98 18.97 19.33
C PRO A 696 -15.90 18.20 18.53
N GLY A 697 -14.96 17.55 19.22
CA GLY A 697 -13.86 16.75 18.65
C GLY A 697 -13.62 15.40 19.35
N GLY A 698 -14.56 14.92 20.16
CA GLY A 698 -14.38 13.72 21.00
C GLY A 698 -13.89 14.10 22.40
N GLY A 699 -14.46 13.48 23.43
CA GLY A 699 -14.15 13.82 24.81
C GLY A 699 -12.76 13.33 25.22
N THR A 700 -11.96 14.19 25.83
CA THR A 700 -10.72 13.78 26.49
C THR A 700 -11.03 13.47 27.95
N THR A 701 -10.95 12.20 28.37
CA THR A 701 -10.83 11.85 29.79
C THR A 701 -9.37 12.01 30.20
N GLY A 702 -9.10 12.94 31.10
CA GLY A 702 -7.73 13.22 31.55
C GLY A 702 -7.70 13.61 33.01
N PHE A 703 -6.53 14.06 33.46
CA PHE A 703 -6.35 14.64 34.77
C PHE A 703 -6.11 16.14 34.58
N GLU A 704 -6.65 16.98 35.47
CA GLU A 704 -6.36 18.41 35.44
C GLU A 704 -4.85 18.63 35.64
N ILE A 705 -4.31 19.69 35.03
CA ILE A 705 -2.91 20.07 35.25
C ILE A 705 -2.76 20.51 36.72
N GLY A 706 -2.01 19.74 37.49
CA GLY A 706 -1.71 20.01 38.90
C GLY A 706 -0.51 20.94 39.07
N VAL A 707 0.46 20.81 38.17
CA VAL A 707 1.61 21.73 38.06
C VAL A 707 1.88 22.02 36.59
N ASP A 708 1.94 23.30 36.26
CA ASP A 708 2.53 23.80 35.02
C ASP A 708 3.70 24.70 35.41
N TYR A 709 4.91 24.18 35.30
CA TYR A 709 6.12 24.90 35.66
C TYR A 709 6.97 25.15 34.44
N ILE A 710 7.27 26.41 34.18
CA ILE A 710 8.07 26.84 33.03
C ILE A 710 9.25 27.66 33.55
N THR A 711 10.44 27.36 33.06
CA THR A 711 11.64 28.17 33.26
C THR A 711 12.37 28.36 31.93
N VAL A 712 13.23 29.36 31.86
CA VAL A 712 14.15 29.58 30.75
C VAL A 712 15.59 29.40 31.22
N ALA A 713 16.45 28.90 30.34
CA ALA A 713 17.86 28.65 30.64
C ALA A 713 18.72 28.94 29.40
N ASP A 714 19.94 29.44 29.60
CA ASP A 714 20.88 29.66 28.51
C ASP A 714 21.40 28.33 27.94
N ASP A 715 21.85 28.33 26.68
CA ASP A 715 22.39 27.13 26.03
C ASP A 715 23.62 26.58 26.79
N GLY A 716 23.57 25.30 27.13
CA GLY A 716 24.55 24.61 27.97
C GLY A 716 24.42 24.88 29.48
N GLU A 717 23.40 25.61 29.94
CA GLU A 717 23.15 25.83 31.36
C GLU A 717 22.64 24.54 32.03
N GLU A 718 23.15 24.26 33.23
CA GLU A 718 22.65 23.18 34.09
C GLU A 718 21.58 23.71 35.03
N ILE A 719 20.34 23.25 34.87
CA ILE A 719 19.24 23.56 35.79
C ILE A 719 18.94 22.36 36.67
N LYS A 720 18.61 22.62 37.94
CA LYS A 720 18.13 21.58 38.85
C LYS A 720 16.63 21.36 38.61
N VAL A 721 16.18 20.11 38.53
CA VAL A 721 14.75 19.77 38.49
C VAL A 721 14.06 20.38 39.72
N PRO A 722 13.00 21.20 39.54
CA PRO A 722 12.29 21.83 40.64
C PRO A 722 11.66 20.80 41.57
N GLU A 723 11.54 21.14 42.85
CA GLU A 723 10.72 20.36 43.78
C GLU A 723 9.25 20.71 43.54
N PHE A 724 8.49 19.76 43.01
CA PHE A 724 7.07 19.93 42.74
C PHE A 724 6.22 19.62 43.99
N ASN A 725 5.14 20.36 44.20
CA ASN A 725 4.19 20.12 45.29
C ASN A 725 3.25 18.93 45.01
N MET A 726 3.81 17.80 44.57
CA MET A 726 3.11 16.56 44.21
C MET A 726 3.92 15.35 44.68
N LYS A 727 3.22 14.27 45.04
CA LYS A 727 3.82 12.99 45.45
C LYS A 727 3.58 11.93 44.39
N ASP A 728 4.41 10.87 44.40
CA ASP A 728 4.25 9.70 43.53
C ASP A 728 4.18 10.06 42.04
N ILE A 729 5.03 11.01 41.62
CA ILE A 729 5.12 11.45 40.22
C ILE A 729 5.64 10.28 39.37
N GLU A 730 4.85 9.90 38.39
CA GLU A 730 5.17 8.96 37.32
C GLU A 730 5.37 9.76 36.04
N TRP A 731 6.58 9.71 35.49
CA TRP A 731 6.92 10.44 34.26
C TRP A 731 6.50 9.65 33.04
N TYR A 732 5.85 10.32 32.09
CA TYR A 732 5.67 9.84 30.73
C TYR A 732 6.92 10.14 29.90
N GLU A 733 7.38 11.38 30.01
CA GLU A 733 8.62 11.89 29.44
C GLU A 733 9.26 12.77 30.52
N GLY A 734 10.30 12.25 31.17
CA GLY A 734 10.92 12.88 32.34
C GLY A 734 12.40 13.14 32.16
N PRO A 735 13.00 13.98 33.01
CA PRO A 735 14.43 14.22 32.98
C PRO A 735 15.22 12.99 33.42
N GLU A 736 16.33 12.70 32.74
CA GLU A 736 17.20 11.54 33.03
C GLU A 736 17.96 11.66 34.37
N SER A 737 18.01 12.86 34.94
CA SER A 737 18.78 13.22 36.13
C SER A 737 18.14 14.40 36.87
N ASP A 738 18.44 14.56 38.15
CA ASP A 738 18.02 15.71 38.97
C ASP A 738 18.64 17.05 38.51
N VAL A 739 19.63 16.98 37.62
CA VAL A 739 20.26 18.11 36.93
C VAL A 739 20.11 17.88 35.43
N ILE A 740 19.53 18.85 34.75
CA ILE A 740 19.28 18.86 33.31
C ILE A 740 20.28 19.81 32.66
N MET A 741 20.99 19.33 31.65
CA MET A 741 21.79 20.17 30.76
C MET A 741 20.91 20.64 29.61
N VAL A 742 20.64 21.94 29.55
CA VAL A 742 19.72 22.52 28.58
C VAL A 742 20.47 22.84 27.29
N THR A 743 20.15 22.16 26.20
CA THR A 743 20.77 22.36 24.87
C THR A 743 19.75 22.59 23.76
N SER A 744 18.46 22.55 24.11
CA SER A 744 17.30 22.76 23.27
C SER A 744 16.10 23.06 24.15
N ASN A 745 14.96 23.42 23.56
CA ASN A 745 13.69 23.47 24.28
C ASN A 745 13.32 22.07 24.78
N LEU A 746 12.97 21.95 26.05
CA LEU A 746 12.69 20.66 26.70
C LEU A 746 11.28 20.66 27.31
N TYR A 747 10.52 19.60 27.03
CA TYR A 747 9.18 19.41 27.55
C TYR A 747 9.13 18.10 28.33
N TYR A 748 8.67 18.17 29.57
CA TYR A 748 8.53 17.02 30.45
C TYR A 748 7.09 16.87 30.90
N TYR A 749 6.60 15.64 30.82
CA TYR A 749 5.22 15.28 31.12
C TYR A 749 5.19 14.18 32.17
N GLY A 750 4.33 14.34 33.17
CA GLY A 750 4.14 13.32 34.20
C GLY A 750 2.78 13.41 34.86
N ILE A 751 2.49 12.46 35.74
CA ILE A 751 1.28 12.42 36.55
C ILE A 751 1.65 12.17 38.00
N GLY A 752 1.12 12.95 38.93
CA GLY A 752 1.37 12.80 40.36
C GLY A 752 0.09 12.93 41.18
N THR A 753 0.19 12.75 42.49
CA THR A 753 -0.89 13.01 43.44
C THR A 753 -0.70 14.37 44.09
N GLY A 754 -1.67 15.28 43.95
CA GLY A 754 -1.63 16.58 44.62
C GLY A 754 -1.57 16.46 46.14
N ILE A 755 -0.79 17.33 46.79
CA ILE A 755 -0.72 17.41 48.27
C ILE A 755 -1.78 18.41 48.73
N GLU A 756 -2.82 17.95 49.45
CA GLU A 756 -3.83 18.84 50.05
C GLU A 756 -3.15 19.80 51.05
N GLU A 757 -3.41 21.11 50.94
CA GLU A 757 -3.07 22.06 52.00
C GLU A 757 -3.93 21.76 53.23
N GLU A 758 -3.30 21.42 54.36
CA GLU A 758 -4.02 21.38 55.64
C GLU A 758 -4.53 22.77 55.96
N THR A 759 -5.85 22.94 55.98
CA THR A 759 -6.51 24.17 56.42
C THR A 759 -6.04 24.53 57.83
N PRO A 760 -5.68 25.80 58.12
CA PRO A 760 -5.26 26.19 59.46
C PRO A 760 -6.38 25.96 60.47
N ASP A 761 -6.05 25.33 61.60
CA ASP A 761 -6.98 24.99 62.69
C ASP A 761 -7.87 26.18 63.08
N VAL A 762 -9.19 25.96 63.04
CA VAL A 762 -10.23 26.90 63.46
C VAL A 762 -10.15 27.08 64.99
N PRO A 763 -10.16 28.31 65.55
CA PRO A 763 -10.19 28.52 67.00
C PRO A 763 -11.51 28.05 67.64
N ASP A 764 -11.42 27.42 68.82
CA ASP A 764 -12.56 26.91 69.58
C ASP A 764 -13.69 27.94 69.83
N GLU A 765 -14.93 27.50 69.67
CA GLU A 765 -16.17 28.27 69.89
C GLU A 765 -16.37 28.71 71.36
N PRO A 766 -16.91 29.93 71.60
CA PRO A 766 -17.32 30.35 72.93
C PRO A 766 -18.70 29.78 73.32
N ASP A 767 -18.87 29.48 74.61
CA ASP A 767 -20.10 28.91 75.19
C ASP A 767 -21.38 29.72 74.90
N THR A 768 -22.45 28.96 74.62
CA THR A 768 -23.82 29.39 74.29
C THR A 768 -24.49 30.32 75.34
N PRO A 769 -25.13 31.42 74.92
CA PRO A 769 -26.10 32.15 75.73
C PRO A 769 -27.52 31.58 75.58
N VAL A 770 -28.25 31.58 76.69
CA VAL A 770 -29.60 31.06 76.88
C VAL A 770 -30.66 31.87 76.11
N THR A 771 -31.58 31.18 75.44
CA THR A 771 -32.72 31.73 74.69
C THR A 771 -33.80 32.34 75.62
N PRO A 772 -34.23 33.59 75.42
CA PRO A 772 -35.42 34.15 76.07
C PRO A 772 -36.73 33.76 75.35
N ASP A 773 -37.80 33.62 76.13
CA ASP A 773 -39.16 33.26 75.71
C ASP A 773 -39.83 34.26 74.74
N GLN A 774 -40.66 33.71 73.86
CA GLN A 774 -41.40 34.37 72.78
C GLN A 774 -42.68 35.08 73.31
N PRO A 775 -42.96 36.34 72.94
CA PRO A 775 -44.27 36.97 73.16
C PRO A 775 -45.29 36.60 72.06
N ASP A 776 -46.56 36.52 72.47
CA ASP A 776 -47.75 36.15 71.70
C ASP A 776 -48.22 37.19 70.64
N GLU A 777 -49.02 36.67 69.70
CA GLU A 777 -49.75 37.29 68.58
C GLU A 777 -50.66 38.47 68.93
N PRO A 778 -50.93 39.33 67.92
CA PRO A 778 -52.24 39.90 67.71
C PRO A 778 -52.89 39.51 66.36
N ASP A 779 -54.22 39.37 66.44
CA ASP A 779 -55.18 38.74 65.53
C ASP A 779 -55.41 39.35 64.13
N THR A 780 -55.98 38.47 63.29
CA THR A 780 -56.61 38.60 61.97
C THR A 780 -57.92 39.41 61.94
N PRO A 781 -58.28 39.94 60.75
CA PRO A 781 -59.67 39.92 60.29
C PRO A 781 -59.89 39.14 58.97
N GLU A 782 -60.90 38.26 59.03
CA GLU A 782 -61.72 37.53 58.02
C GLU A 782 -62.54 38.47 57.07
N GLU A 783 -63.20 38.13 55.96
CA GLU A 783 -63.31 37.07 54.91
C GLU A 783 -64.34 37.62 53.85
N PRO A 784 -64.56 37.05 52.64
CA PRO A 784 -65.67 36.08 52.56
C PRO A 784 -65.44 34.88 51.61
N GLU A 785 -66.15 33.80 51.95
CA GLU A 785 -66.12 32.45 51.38
C GLU A 785 -67.12 32.17 50.21
N LYS A 786 -66.69 31.24 49.33
CA LYS A 786 -67.35 30.09 48.65
C LYS A 786 -68.69 30.20 47.83
N PRO A 787 -68.83 29.40 46.74
CA PRO A 787 -69.24 27.99 46.90
C PRO A 787 -68.60 26.94 45.95
N ASP A 788 -68.69 25.69 46.41
CA ASP A 788 -68.25 24.44 45.78
C ASP A 788 -69.42 23.59 45.25
N THR A 789 -69.13 22.86 44.17
CA THR A 789 -69.74 21.60 43.64
C THR A 789 -71.21 21.59 43.15
N PRO A 790 -71.52 20.81 42.10
CA PRO A 790 -71.84 19.38 42.30
C PRO A 790 -71.26 18.41 41.25
N ASP A 791 -71.11 17.16 41.70
CA ASP A 791 -70.66 15.97 40.97
C ASP A 791 -71.81 15.18 40.29
N LYS A 792 -71.46 14.51 39.18
CA LYS A 792 -72.01 13.31 38.48
C LYS A 792 -73.53 13.08 38.27
N PRO A 793 -73.88 12.42 37.13
CA PRO A 793 -74.28 11.01 37.23
C PRO A 793 -73.75 10.07 36.14
N VAL A 794 -74.00 8.77 36.35
CA VAL A 794 -73.34 7.57 35.83
C VAL A 794 -74.23 6.80 34.81
N THR A 795 -73.60 5.89 34.06
CA THR A 795 -73.98 5.00 32.93
C THR A 795 -75.26 4.13 33.00
N PRO A 796 -75.71 3.60 31.84
CA PRO A 796 -76.01 2.17 31.69
C PRO A 796 -75.36 1.48 30.46
N VAL A 797 -75.43 0.13 30.43
CA VAL A 797 -74.60 -0.85 29.67
C VAL A 797 -75.43 -1.67 28.63
N GLU A 798 -74.77 -2.09 27.52
CA GLU A 798 -74.87 -3.27 26.59
C GLU A 798 -76.19 -3.84 25.98
N PRO A 799 -76.14 -4.44 24.76
CA PRO A 799 -75.80 -5.87 24.60
C PRO A 799 -74.92 -6.29 23.40
N GLU A 800 -74.38 -7.53 23.51
CA GLU A 800 -73.37 -8.26 22.71
C GLU A 800 -73.74 -8.82 21.30
N LYS A 801 -72.66 -9.11 20.52
CA LYS A 801 -72.36 -10.23 19.55
C LYS A 801 -72.98 -10.28 18.12
N PRO A 802 -72.34 -10.95 17.12
CA PRO A 802 -71.18 -11.87 17.21
C PRO A 802 -69.93 -11.58 16.34
N ILE A 803 -68.78 -11.88 16.95
CA ILE A 803 -67.64 -12.73 16.50
C ILE A 803 -67.61 -13.20 15.03
N THR A 804 -66.44 -13.07 14.38
CA THR A 804 -65.54 -14.16 13.89
C THR A 804 -64.74 -13.68 12.65
N PRO A 805 -63.57 -14.26 12.33
CA PRO A 805 -62.37 -14.27 13.17
C PRO A 805 -61.09 -14.01 12.32
N ASP A 806 -59.97 -13.80 12.99
CA ASP A 806 -58.66 -14.11 12.41
C ASP A 806 -58.64 -15.55 11.84
N LYS A 807 -58.01 -15.69 10.68
CA LYS A 807 -57.37 -16.94 10.26
C LYS A 807 -55.85 -16.70 10.24
N PRO A 808 -55.06 -17.69 10.68
CA PRO A 808 -53.70 -17.54 11.15
C PRO A 808 -52.67 -17.55 10.02
N SER A 809 -51.46 -17.15 10.38
CA SER A 809 -50.20 -17.60 9.78
C SER A 809 -50.24 -19.10 9.48
N GLU A 810 -49.84 -19.47 8.28
CA GLU A 810 -49.13 -20.73 8.00
C GLU A 810 -48.18 -20.50 6.82
N PRO A 811 -47.07 -21.25 6.79
CA PRO A 811 -45.73 -20.69 6.72
C PRO A 811 -44.96 -21.23 5.52
N ASP A 812 -43.75 -20.71 5.36
CA ASP A 812 -42.60 -21.27 4.65
C ASP A 812 -42.82 -21.87 3.26
N LYS A 813 -42.22 -21.17 2.29
CA LYS A 813 -41.20 -21.65 1.34
C LYS A 813 -41.11 -20.61 0.23
N GLU A 814 -39.96 -20.18 -0.25
CA GLU A 814 -38.66 -20.84 -0.29
C GLU A 814 -37.65 -19.71 -0.54
N ILE A 815 -36.59 -19.73 0.25
CA ILE A 815 -35.30 -19.21 -0.18
C ILE A 815 -34.91 -20.07 -1.38
N THR A 816 -34.88 -19.46 -2.56
CA THR A 816 -33.93 -19.87 -3.60
C THR A 816 -32.80 -18.86 -3.57
N ASP A 817 -31.74 -19.32 -2.93
CA ASP A 817 -30.37 -18.86 -3.12
C ASP A 817 -30.04 -18.80 -4.62
N THR A 818 -29.47 -17.68 -5.04
CA THR A 818 -28.34 -17.64 -5.99
C THR A 818 -27.57 -16.36 -5.69
N GLY A 819 -26.54 -16.48 -4.85
CA GLY A 819 -25.62 -15.42 -4.50
C GLY A 819 -24.73 -14.95 -5.65
N THR A 820 -24.05 -13.81 -5.43
CA THR A 820 -22.75 -13.49 -6.02
C THR A 820 -22.01 -12.55 -5.05
N SER A 821 -20.96 -13.09 -4.45
CA SER A 821 -19.79 -12.45 -3.83
C SER A 821 -18.99 -11.69 -4.91
N GLY A 822 -18.31 -10.57 -4.71
CA GLY A 822 -17.91 -9.85 -3.50
C GLY A 822 -16.49 -9.34 -3.73
N SER A 823 -16.34 -8.04 -4.05
CA SER A 823 -15.05 -7.37 -4.28
C SER A 823 -14.56 -6.67 -3.05
N THR A 824 -13.35 -7.00 -2.65
CA THR A 824 -12.61 -6.29 -1.62
C THR A 824 -11.86 -5.10 -2.22
N THR A 825 -12.05 -3.92 -1.64
CA THR A 825 -10.91 -3.08 -1.20
C THR A 825 -11.33 -2.30 0.03
N ASP A 826 -10.53 -2.44 1.08
CA ASP A 826 -10.76 -2.01 2.45
C ASP A 826 -10.97 -0.50 2.57
N LYS A 827 -12.23 -0.08 2.74
CA LYS A 827 -12.54 1.10 3.54
C LYS A 827 -13.40 0.63 4.69
N VAL A 828 -12.89 0.82 5.89
CA VAL A 828 -13.62 0.60 7.14
C VAL A 828 -14.80 1.57 7.17
N ILE A 829 -16.01 1.08 6.88
CA ILE A 829 -17.23 1.89 6.94
C ILE A 829 -17.72 1.87 8.39
N VAL A 830 -17.74 3.03 9.04
CA VAL A 830 -18.19 3.22 10.43
C VAL A 830 -19.59 3.84 10.41
N LEU A 831 -20.40 3.56 11.42
CA LEU A 831 -21.70 4.21 11.60
C LEU A 831 -21.54 5.75 11.66
N PRO A 832 -22.42 6.53 10.98
CA PRO A 832 -22.43 7.97 11.12
C PRO A 832 -22.59 8.42 12.57
N LYS A 833 -21.96 9.55 12.94
CA LYS A 833 -21.94 10.01 14.33
C LYS A 833 -23.34 10.30 14.88
N GLU A 834 -24.25 10.82 14.04
CA GLU A 834 -25.63 11.09 14.45
C GLU A 834 -26.41 9.82 14.81
N GLU A 835 -26.21 8.73 14.05
CA GLU A 835 -26.84 7.43 14.34
C GLU A 835 -26.24 6.79 15.58
N THR A 836 -24.91 6.87 15.72
CA THR A 836 -24.19 6.42 16.93
C THR A 836 -24.74 7.10 18.19
N ASN A 837 -24.97 8.42 18.14
CA ASN A 837 -25.53 9.16 19.27
C ASN A 837 -26.95 8.72 19.63
N LYS A 838 -27.80 8.46 18.62
CA LYS A 838 -29.17 7.94 18.84
C LYS A 838 -29.14 6.58 19.54
N ILE A 839 -28.29 5.67 19.08
CA ILE A 839 -28.14 4.33 19.67
C ILE A 839 -27.66 4.43 21.12
N VAL A 840 -26.67 5.29 21.41
CA VAL A 840 -26.18 5.52 22.77
C VAL A 840 -27.28 6.06 23.69
N GLU A 841 -28.11 6.99 23.20
CA GLU A 841 -29.26 7.49 23.94
C GLU A 841 -30.32 6.42 24.21
N GLU A 842 -30.58 5.54 23.24
CA GLU A 842 -31.50 4.41 23.40
C GLU A 842 -30.97 3.42 24.45
N ILE A 843 -29.68 3.08 24.41
CA ILE A 843 -29.02 2.23 25.42
C ILE A 843 -29.03 2.89 26.81
N ALA A 844 -28.99 4.21 26.88
CA ALA A 844 -29.11 4.95 28.15
C ALA A 844 -30.51 4.89 28.75
N LYS A 845 -31.55 4.84 27.92
CA LYS A 845 -32.97 4.85 28.32
C LYS A 845 -33.58 3.44 28.45
N ALA A 846 -32.87 2.43 27.96
CA ALA A 846 -33.36 1.06 27.89
C ALA A 846 -33.61 0.41 29.26
N ASP A 847 -34.71 -0.32 29.33
CA ASP A 847 -35.08 -1.15 30.46
C ASP A 847 -34.20 -2.42 30.53
N LYS A 848 -34.21 -3.05 31.70
CA LYS A 848 -33.47 -4.28 31.94
C LYS A 848 -33.97 -5.40 31.00
N GLU A 849 -33.03 -6.09 30.35
CA GLU A 849 -33.21 -7.15 29.36
C GLU A 849 -33.83 -6.66 28.02
N GLU A 850 -33.90 -5.34 27.79
CA GLU A 850 -34.36 -4.79 26.52
C GLU A 850 -33.36 -5.06 25.39
N LYS A 851 -33.90 -5.35 24.20
CA LYS A 851 -33.15 -5.54 22.95
C LYS A 851 -33.20 -4.26 22.13
N ILE A 852 -32.04 -3.74 21.78
CA ILE A 852 -31.90 -2.55 20.93
C ILE A 852 -31.41 -3.01 19.58
N GLU A 853 -32.28 -2.89 18.58
CA GLU A 853 -31.97 -3.25 17.20
C GLU A 853 -31.26 -2.08 16.51
N VAL A 854 -30.07 -2.35 15.97
CA VAL A 854 -29.23 -1.38 15.28
C VAL A 854 -29.07 -1.84 13.84
N PHE A 855 -29.57 -1.04 12.89
CA PHE A 855 -29.38 -1.30 11.47
C PHE A 855 -28.01 -0.77 11.03
N MET A 856 -27.11 -1.66 10.63
CA MET A 856 -25.71 -1.28 10.35
C MET A 856 -25.50 -0.83 8.89
N GLY A 857 -26.44 -1.09 7.98
CA GLY A 857 -26.27 -0.77 6.56
C GLY A 857 -25.00 -1.43 6.00
N ASN A 858 -24.08 -0.63 5.46
CA ASN A 858 -22.76 -1.08 4.99
C ASN A 858 -21.66 -0.96 6.07
N ALA A 859 -21.97 -0.44 7.26
CA ALA A 859 -21.00 -0.28 8.33
C ALA A 859 -20.63 -1.63 8.95
N THR A 860 -19.34 -1.84 9.16
CA THR A 860 -18.81 -3.07 9.76
C THR A 860 -18.16 -2.84 11.11
N VAL A 861 -17.85 -1.58 11.44
CA VAL A 861 -17.27 -1.18 12.72
C VAL A 861 -18.33 -0.74 13.70
N VAL A 862 -18.29 -1.37 14.87
CA VAL A 862 -19.03 -0.94 16.04
C VAL A 862 -18.21 0.12 16.77
N PRO A 863 -18.71 1.35 16.90
CA PRO A 863 -18.01 2.41 17.62
C PRO A 863 -17.87 2.08 19.10
N THR A 864 -16.75 2.47 19.69
CA THR A 864 -16.44 2.30 21.12
C THR A 864 -17.55 2.87 22.00
N GLU A 865 -18.17 3.96 21.58
CA GLU A 865 -19.22 4.66 22.32
C GLU A 865 -20.46 3.78 22.53
N VAL A 866 -20.84 2.97 21.53
CA VAL A 866 -21.95 2.02 21.62
C VAL A 866 -21.63 0.94 22.65
N LEU A 867 -20.40 0.42 22.62
CA LEU A 867 -19.95 -0.63 23.54
C LEU A 867 -19.84 -0.11 24.97
N GLU A 868 -19.26 1.07 25.19
CA GLU A 868 -19.17 1.71 26.51
C GLU A 868 -20.57 2.08 27.04
N ALA A 869 -21.50 2.52 26.19
CA ALA A 869 -22.88 2.80 26.60
C ALA A 869 -23.61 1.53 27.11
N ALA A 870 -23.33 0.38 26.50
CA ALA A 870 -23.90 -0.91 26.90
C ALA A 870 -23.17 -1.55 28.08
N LYS A 871 -21.88 -1.26 28.28
CA LYS A 871 -21.01 -1.91 29.27
C LYS A 871 -21.60 -1.95 30.67
N GLY A 872 -21.66 -3.15 31.23
CA GLY A 872 -22.20 -3.42 32.57
C GLY A 872 -23.72 -3.30 32.70
N LYS A 873 -24.44 -2.86 31.65
CA LYS A 873 -25.90 -2.84 31.63
C LYS A 873 -26.46 -4.17 31.18
N ASP A 874 -27.65 -4.48 31.67
CA ASP A 874 -28.40 -5.67 31.26
C ASP A 874 -29.23 -5.38 30.01
N VAL A 875 -28.57 -5.01 28.91
CA VAL A 875 -29.18 -4.63 27.63
C VAL A 875 -28.51 -5.43 26.53
N VAL A 876 -29.27 -5.88 25.54
CA VAL A 876 -28.74 -6.60 24.38
C VAL A 876 -28.76 -5.69 23.17
N VAL A 877 -27.58 -5.39 22.64
CA VAL A 877 -27.43 -4.64 21.37
C VAL A 877 -27.41 -5.67 20.24
N GLU A 878 -28.38 -5.57 19.34
CA GLU A 878 -28.56 -6.46 18.18
C GLU A 878 -28.17 -5.71 16.90
N LEU A 879 -27.01 -6.03 16.34
CA LEU A 879 -26.44 -5.37 15.17
C LEU A 879 -26.83 -6.14 13.91
N ASN A 880 -27.65 -5.53 13.06
CA ASN A 880 -28.13 -6.12 11.81
C ASN A 880 -27.20 -5.73 10.64
N MET A 881 -26.43 -6.70 10.15
CA MET A 881 -25.35 -6.52 9.17
C MET A 881 -25.80 -6.84 7.72
N GLY A 882 -27.10 -6.87 7.44
CA GLY A 882 -27.66 -7.15 6.11
C GLY A 882 -27.67 -8.64 5.67
N GLY A 883 -26.83 -9.50 6.27
CA GLY A 883 -26.82 -10.95 6.01
C GLY A 883 -26.61 -11.85 7.24
N TYR A 884 -26.16 -11.25 8.35
CA TYR A 884 -25.99 -11.91 9.65
C TYR A 884 -26.23 -10.89 10.76
N THR A 885 -26.35 -11.36 11.99
CA THR A 885 -26.68 -10.51 13.15
C THR A 885 -25.75 -10.80 14.30
N TRP A 886 -25.18 -9.75 14.91
CA TRP A 886 -24.44 -9.86 16.16
C TRP A 886 -25.32 -9.46 17.34
N GLU A 887 -25.35 -10.25 18.41
CA GLU A 887 -25.94 -9.89 19.69
C GLU A 887 -24.84 -9.70 20.74
N ILE A 888 -24.76 -8.52 21.34
CA ILE A 888 -23.81 -8.17 22.39
C ILE A 888 -24.61 -7.82 23.65
N ASN A 889 -24.44 -8.61 24.72
CA ASN A 889 -25.01 -8.27 26.01
C ASN A 889 -24.05 -7.35 26.76
N GLY A 890 -24.54 -6.20 27.23
CA GLY A 890 -23.76 -5.23 27.99
C GLY A 890 -23.04 -5.81 29.21
N LYS A 891 -23.60 -6.84 29.87
CA LYS A 891 -22.96 -7.55 31.00
C LYS A 891 -21.75 -8.38 30.61
N ASP A 892 -21.66 -8.79 29.36
CA ASP A 892 -20.57 -9.61 28.84
C ASP A 892 -19.40 -8.75 28.35
N ILE A 893 -19.50 -7.41 28.46
CA ILE A 893 -18.43 -6.46 28.17
C ILE A 893 -17.55 -6.27 29.40
N LEU A 894 -16.40 -6.94 29.42
CA LEU A 894 -15.51 -7.03 30.59
C LEU A 894 -14.22 -6.21 30.46
N ALA A 895 -13.84 -5.81 29.23
CA ALA A 895 -12.61 -5.06 29.00
C ALA A 895 -12.70 -3.60 29.47
N SER A 896 -11.62 -3.10 30.08
CA SER A 896 -11.51 -1.71 30.55
C SER A 896 -11.06 -0.73 29.47
N ASN A 897 -10.51 -1.23 28.35
CA ASN A 897 -9.96 -0.46 27.23
C ASN A 897 -10.66 -0.85 25.91
N LEU A 898 -11.95 -0.53 25.80
CA LEU A 898 -12.70 -0.79 24.57
C LEU A 898 -12.16 0.10 23.43
N LYS A 899 -12.20 -0.45 22.22
CA LYS A 899 -11.82 0.20 20.97
C LYS A 899 -12.90 -0.06 19.94
N ASP A 900 -12.88 0.74 18.88
CA ASP A 900 -13.70 0.51 17.70
C ASP A 900 -13.36 -0.88 17.16
N ILE A 901 -14.40 -1.68 16.89
CA ILE A 901 -14.20 -3.08 16.54
C ILE A 901 -14.94 -3.43 15.26
N ASN A 902 -14.18 -3.94 14.28
CA ASN A 902 -14.73 -4.40 13.02
C ASN A 902 -15.31 -5.82 13.20
N LEU A 903 -16.63 -5.96 13.17
CA LEU A 903 -17.34 -7.24 13.28
C LEU A 903 -17.77 -7.80 11.91
N GLU A 904 -17.07 -7.42 10.85
CA GLU A 904 -17.23 -8.01 9.52
C GLU A 904 -16.96 -9.52 9.54
N VAL A 905 -17.89 -10.30 8.98
CA VAL A 905 -17.79 -11.75 8.82
C VAL A 905 -17.71 -12.06 7.33
N LYS A 906 -16.55 -12.57 6.88
CA LYS A 906 -16.34 -13.07 5.53
C LYS A 906 -16.68 -14.56 5.50
N MET A 907 -17.77 -14.90 4.83
CA MET A 907 -18.24 -16.29 4.68
C MET A 907 -17.51 -17.02 3.57
N ASP A 908 -17.33 -18.32 3.74
CA ASP A 908 -16.64 -19.20 2.80
C ASP A 908 -15.23 -18.69 2.43
N SER A 909 -14.52 -18.15 3.44
CA SER A 909 -13.24 -17.45 3.29
C SER A 909 -12.08 -18.33 2.80
N HIS A 910 -12.21 -19.65 2.91
CA HIS A 910 -11.14 -20.63 2.61
C HIS A 910 -9.81 -20.37 3.36
N ALA A 911 -9.84 -19.59 4.44
CA ALA A 911 -8.65 -19.23 5.22
C ALA A 911 -8.05 -20.42 5.99
N VAL A 912 -8.88 -21.39 6.39
CA VAL A 912 -8.39 -22.63 7.03
C VAL A 912 -8.04 -23.66 5.94
N PRO A 913 -6.80 -24.19 5.92
CA PRO A 913 -6.35 -25.15 4.93
C PRO A 913 -7.30 -26.35 4.75
N SER A 914 -7.62 -26.68 3.49
CA SER A 914 -8.63 -27.71 3.16
C SER A 914 -8.33 -29.10 3.73
N ASN A 915 -7.05 -29.44 3.92
CA ASN A 915 -6.63 -30.68 4.59
C ASN A 915 -7.02 -30.71 6.08
N ILE A 916 -6.87 -29.58 6.79
CA ILE A 916 -7.22 -29.43 8.21
C ILE A 916 -8.74 -29.50 8.37
N VAL A 917 -9.49 -28.82 7.49
CA VAL A 917 -10.95 -28.88 7.47
C VAL A 917 -11.44 -30.31 7.20
N LYS A 918 -10.81 -31.03 6.27
CA LYS A 918 -11.15 -32.43 5.98
C LYS A 918 -10.80 -33.38 7.14
N GLU A 919 -9.69 -33.14 7.84
CA GLU A 919 -9.35 -33.90 9.04
C GLU A 919 -10.35 -33.67 10.18
N LEU A 920 -10.78 -32.41 10.38
CA LEU A 920 -11.74 -32.02 11.40
C LEU A 920 -13.16 -32.57 11.11
N ALA A 921 -13.67 -32.32 9.90
CA ALA A 921 -15.06 -32.53 9.55
C ALA A 921 -15.33 -33.86 8.84
N GLY A 922 -14.31 -34.50 8.25
CA GLY A 922 -14.48 -35.67 7.39
C GLY A 922 -15.38 -35.36 6.20
N ASP A 923 -16.45 -36.14 6.04
CA ASP A 923 -17.46 -35.95 4.99
C ASP A 923 -18.64 -35.05 5.45
N ASN A 924 -18.57 -34.44 6.64
CA ASN A 924 -19.63 -33.55 7.11
C ASN A 924 -19.59 -32.19 6.38
N PRO A 925 -20.74 -31.58 6.07
CA PRO A 925 -20.79 -30.23 5.51
C PRO A 925 -20.17 -29.22 6.48
N VAL A 926 -19.48 -28.23 5.92
CA VAL A 926 -18.81 -27.17 6.67
C VAL A 926 -19.11 -25.81 6.08
N LYS A 927 -19.06 -24.78 6.94
CA LYS A 927 -18.96 -23.38 6.53
C LYS A 927 -17.72 -22.78 7.17
N GLN A 928 -16.85 -22.18 6.37
CA GLN A 928 -15.69 -21.43 6.87
C GLN A 928 -16.09 -19.96 7.04
N LEU A 929 -15.58 -19.31 8.07
CA LEU A 929 -15.77 -17.88 8.28
C LEU A 929 -14.50 -17.25 8.82
N SER A 930 -14.19 -16.05 8.34
CA SER A 930 -13.06 -15.23 8.81
C SER A 930 -13.58 -13.88 9.28
N LEU A 931 -13.05 -13.42 10.41
CA LEU A 931 -13.26 -12.06 10.89
C LEU A 931 -12.11 -11.17 10.42
N THR A 932 -12.40 -9.94 9.99
CA THR A 932 -11.44 -9.04 9.30
C THR A 932 -10.28 -8.52 10.19
N HIS A 933 -10.22 -8.93 11.46
CA HIS A 933 -9.11 -8.62 12.36
C HIS A 933 -8.69 -9.87 13.15
N ASN A 934 -7.59 -9.79 13.90
CA ASN A 934 -7.16 -10.85 14.82
C ASN A 934 -7.09 -10.30 16.25
N GLY A 935 -7.54 -11.08 17.24
CA GLY A 935 -7.39 -10.75 18.66
C GLY A 935 -8.69 -10.64 19.44
N ASN A 936 -8.58 -10.43 20.76
CA ASN A 936 -9.72 -10.47 21.67
C ASN A 936 -10.66 -9.27 21.47
N PHE A 937 -11.97 -9.53 21.47
CA PHE A 937 -12.99 -8.48 21.41
C PHE A 937 -13.05 -7.64 22.69
N GLY A 938 -12.65 -8.22 23.83
CA GLY A 938 -12.89 -7.64 25.15
C GLY A 938 -14.30 -7.89 25.70
N PHE A 939 -15.14 -8.58 24.95
CA PHE A 939 -16.51 -8.99 25.30
C PHE A 939 -16.87 -10.32 24.65
N LYS A 940 -17.99 -10.93 25.06
CA LYS A 940 -18.60 -12.04 24.31
C LYS A 940 -19.71 -11.52 23.42
N ALA A 941 -19.80 -12.07 22.22
CA ALA A 941 -20.84 -11.74 21.25
C ALA A 941 -21.40 -13.02 20.64
N ASN A 942 -22.70 -13.06 20.37
CA ASN A 942 -23.34 -14.15 19.66
C ASN A 942 -23.55 -13.75 18.21
N LEU A 943 -23.07 -14.56 17.28
CA LEU A 943 -23.36 -14.41 15.86
C LEU A 943 -24.52 -15.32 15.50
N LYS A 944 -25.59 -14.73 14.96
CA LYS A 944 -26.65 -15.44 14.26
C LYS A 944 -26.36 -15.38 12.76
N ILE A 945 -26.18 -16.54 12.15
CA ILE A 945 -25.80 -16.65 10.74
C ILE A 945 -26.53 -17.79 10.04
N ASN A 946 -26.88 -17.60 8.77
CA ASN A 946 -27.52 -18.62 7.96
C ASN A 946 -26.47 -19.59 7.40
N VAL A 947 -26.62 -20.88 7.68
CA VAL A 947 -25.72 -21.94 7.21
C VAL A 947 -26.39 -22.89 6.21
N GLY A 948 -27.67 -22.66 5.87
CA GLY A 948 -28.46 -23.46 4.92
C GLY A 948 -29.70 -24.09 5.56
N ASN A 949 -30.86 -23.91 4.92
CA ASN A 949 -32.16 -24.44 5.36
C ASN A 949 -32.20 -25.98 5.37
N GLU A 950 -31.43 -26.62 4.51
CA GLU A 950 -31.29 -28.07 4.40
C GLU A 950 -30.70 -28.72 5.66
N TYR A 951 -30.07 -27.92 6.53
CA TYR A 951 -29.45 -28.38 7.78
C TYR A 951 -30.33 -28.16 9.01
N LYS A 952 -31.57 -27.71 8.83
CA LYS A 952 -32.57 -27.55 9.89
C LYS A 952 -32.56 -28.73 10.86
N GLY A 953 -32.47 -28.42 12.15
CA GLY A 953 -32.51 -29.39 13.25
C GLY A 953 -31.18 -30.08 13.55
N LYS A 954 -30.15 -29.92 12.72
CA LYS A 954 -28.75 -30.31 13.01
C LYS A 954 -28.07 -29.28 13.92
N TYR A 955 -26.81 -29.52 14.25
CA TYR A 955 -25.95 -28.61 15.01
C TYR A 955 -24.87 -28.02 14.11
N GLY A 956 -24.67 -26.71 14.19
CA GLY A 956 -23.45 -26.06 13.71
C GLY A 956 -22.44 -26.02 14.85
N ASN A 957 -21.35 -26.78 14.73
CA ASN A 957 -20.30 -26.89 15.73
C ASN A 957 -19.14 -25.97 15.36
N LEU A 958 -18.93 -24.91 16.14
CA LEU A 958 -17.92 -23.89 15.89
C LEU A 958 -16.55 -24.34 16.41
N TYR A 959 -15.54 -24.30 15.54
CA TYR A 959 -14.14 -24.51 15.86
C TYR A 959 -13.35 -23.28 15.45
N TYR A 960 -12.42 -22.84 16.30
CA TYR A 960 -11.47 -21.78 15.95
C TYR A 960 -10.16 -22.39 15.47
N TYR A 961 -9.53 -21.75 14.49
CA TYR A 961 -8.18 -22.09 14.04
C TYR A 961 -7.17 -21.29 14.87
N ASP A 962 -6.30 -21.99 15.60
CA ASP A 962 -5.30 -21.37 16.47
C ASP A 962 -3.98 -21.07 15.75
N SER A 963 -3.12 -20.25 16.36
CA SER A 963 -1.82 -19.85 15.80
C SER A 963 -0.81 -21.02 15.66
N ASP A 964 -1.07 -22.16 16.30
CA ASP A 964 -0.28 -23.39 16.16
C ASP A 964 -0.81 -24.28 15.02
N GLY A 965 -1.81 -23.82 14.28
CA GLY A 965 -2.42 -24.53 13.16
C GLY A 965 -3.40 -25.64 13.58
N LYS A 966 -3.99 -25.58 14.78
CA LYS A 966 -4.95 -26.59 15.27
C LYS A 966 -6.37 -26.05 15.33
N MET A 967 -7.34 -26.95 15.16
CA MET A 967 -8.76 -26.66 15.32
C MET A 967 -9.21 -26.93 16.76
N VAL A 968 -9.76 -25.91 17.41
CA VAL A 968 -10.19 -25.99 18.80
C VAL A 968 -11.69 -25.72 18.91
N TYR A 969 -12.43 -26.67 19.51
CA TYR A 969 -13.88 -26.55 19.69
C TYR A 969 -14.24 -25.39 20.62
N MET A 970 -15.19 -24.55 20.19
CA MET A 970 -15.68 -23.39 20.94
C MET A 970 -17.05 -23.66 21.56
N ASN A 971 -18.07 -23.82 20.72
CA ASN A 971 -19.46 -24.04 21.12
C ASN A 971 -20.25 -24.59 19.93
N ALA A 972 -21.52 -24.89 20.15
CA ALA A 972 -22.40 -25.35 19.09
C ALA A 972 -23.82 -24.80 19.28
N GLY A 973 -24.42 -24.36 18.18
CA GLY A 973 -25.80 -23.93 18.11
C GLY A 973 -26.65 -24.96 17.36
N LYS A 974 -27.93 -25.06 17.72
CA LYS A 974 -28.88 -25.85 16.92
C LYS A 974 -29.36 -24.99 15.76
N ILE A 975 -29.41 -25.57 14.56
CA ILE A 975 -29.85 -24.88 13.34
C ILE A 975 -31.38 -24.82 13.35
N ASP A 976 -31.91 -23.60 13.23
CA ASP A 976 -33.35 -23.33 13.25
C ASP A 976 -34.05 -23.68 11.93
N GLU A 977 -35.34 -23.38 11.86
CA GLU A 977 -36.21 -23.67 10.71
C GLU A 977 -35.79 -22.91 9.44
N ASN A 978 -35.14 -21.76 9.62
CA ASN A 978 -34.70 -20.85 8.57
C ASN A 978 -33.20 -20.99 8.29
N GLY A 979 -32.59 -22.11 8.69
CA GLY A 979 -31.18 -22.38 8.44
C GLY A 979 -30.21 -21.57 9.30
N ASN A 980 -30.68 -20.81 10.30
CA ASN A 980 -29.79 -20.00 11.13
C ASN A 980 -29.24 -20.79 12.31
N VAL A 981 -27.97 -20.53 12.63
CA VAL A 981 -27.31 -21.01 13.84
C VAL A 981 -26.85 -19.81 14.67
N VAL A 982 -26.96 -19.90 15.99
CA VAL A 982 -26.39 -18.92 16.93
C VAL A 982 -25.18 -19.54 17.61
N VAL A 983 -24.01 -18.94 17.43
CA VAL A 983 -22.74 -19.39 18.00
C VAL A 983 -21.98 -18.21 18.62
N SER A 984 -21.24 -18.44 19.71
CA SER A 984 -20.63 -17.38 20.51
C SER A 984 -19.14 -17.19 20.21
N PHE A 985 -18.69 -15.93 20.21
CA PHE A 985 -17.31 -15.51 19.97
C PHE A 985 -16.78 -14.63 21.10
N SER A 986 -15.46 -14.61 21.25
CA SER A 986 -14.77 -13.72 22.20
C SER A 986 -13.52 -13.04 21.62
N HIS A 987 -13.17 -13.41 20.38
CA HIS A 987 -12.01 -12.93 19.65
C HIS A 987 -12.28 -13.07 18.16
N ALA A 988 -11.49 -12.37 17.36
CA ALA A 988 -11.43 -12.51 15.92
C ALA A 988 -10.35 -13.52 15.53
N SER A 989 -10.68 -14.39 14.58
CA SER A 989 -9.82 -15.42 14.02
C SER A 989 -10.51 -15.99 12.77
N ASP A 990 -9.90 -17.05 12.22
CA ASP A 990 -10.53 -17.96 11.28
C ASP A 990 -11.27 -19.08 12.02
N TYR A 991 -12.45 -19.44 11.52
CA TYR A 991 -13.33 -20.42 12.15
C TYR A 991 -13.95 -21.38 11.13
N VAL A 992 -14.33 -22.55 11.61
CA VAL A 992 -15.05 -23.57 10.85
C VAL A 992 -16.30 -23.98 11.63
N ILE A 993 -17.46 -23.91 10.99
CA ILE A 993 -18.71 -24.48 11.49
C ILE A 993 -18.90 -25.85 10.84
N VAL A 994 -18.78 -26.92 11.63
CA VAL A 994 -19.04 -28.29 11.20
C VAL A 994 -20.51 -28.64 11.45
N ILE A 995 -21.23 -28.94 10.38
CA ILE A 995 -22.66 -29.25 10.44
C ILE A 995 -22.84 -30.76 10.69
N ASN A 996 -23.41 -31.12 11.82
CA ASN A 996 -23.57 -32.51 12.23
C ASN A 996 -24.89 -32.75 12.96
N ASP A 997 -25.42 -33.98 12.89
CA ASP A 997 -26.63 -34.37 13.63
C ASP A 997 -26.45 -34.30 15.17
N LYS A 998 -25.20 -34.23 15.63
CA LYS A 998 -24.84 -34.15 17.05
C LYS A 998 -24.13 -32.85 17.37
N ASN A 999 -24.36 -32.37 18.59
CA ASN A 999 -23.45 -31.45 19.24
C ASN A 999 -22.14 -32.19 19.53
N MET A 1000 -21.06 -31.74 18.91
CA MET A 1000 -19.72 -32.34 18.93
C MET A 1000 -18.87 -31.85 20.10
N ALA A 1001 -19.48 -31.21 21.11
CA ALA A 1001 -18.80 -30.87 22.35
C ALA A 1001 -18.05 -32.09 22.90
N PRO A 1002 -16.77 -31.94 23.28
CA PRO A 1002 -15.98 -33.04 23.78
C PRO A 1002 -16.66 -33.67 25.00
N SER A 1003 -16.94 -34.97 24.94
CA SER A 1003 -17.63 -35.69 26.01
C SER A 1003 -16.78 -35.66 27.28
N THR A 1004 -17.28 -35.03 28.34
CA THR A 1004 -16.69 -35.04 29.68
C THR A 1004 -16.90 -36.40 30.34
N ASN A 1005 -16.25 -37.45 29.83
CA ASN A 1005 -16.08 -38.71 30.53
C ASN A 1005 -14.75 -38.70 31.28
N ASN A 1006 -14.91 -38.41 32.56
CA ASN A 1006 -13.92 -38.43 33.63
C ASN A 1006 -13.18 -39.79 33.69
N LYS A 1007 -11.91 -39.85 33.21
CA LYS A 1007 -10.83 -40.70 33.75
C LYS A 1007 -9.41 -40.48 33.22
N ASP A 1008 -9.17 -39.59 32.26
CA ASP A 1008 -7.80 -39.17 31.86
C ASP A 1008 -7.44 -37.74 32.27
N VAL A 1009 -8.37 -37.00 32.92
CA VAL A 1009 -8.19 -35.61 33.38
C VAL A 1009 -7.44 -35.51 34.73
N ILE A 1010 -6.76 -36.57 35.18
CA ILE A 1010 -5.95 -36.55 36.43
C ILE A 1010 -4.44 -36.68 36.15
N LYS A 1011 -3.99 -36.61 34.88
CA LYS A 1011 -2.54 -36.53 34.58
C LYS A 1011 -2.06 -35.24 33.89
N ASP A 1012 -2.90 -34.48 33.20
CA ASP A 1012 -2.44 -33.25 32.53
C ASP A 1012 -2.72 -31.94 33.28
N THR A 1013 -3.61 -31.95 34.27
CA THR A 1013 -3.78 -30.80 35.20
C THR A 1013 -2.66 -30.69 36.24
N ALA A 1014 -1.70 -31.62 36.25
CA ALA A 1014 -0.49 -31.56 37.08
C ALA A 1014 0.73 -30.99 36.33
N ASN A 1015 0.70 -30.86 35.00
CA ASN A 1015 1.79 -30.28 34.21
C ASN A 1015 1.53 -28.84 33.75
N HIS A 1016 0.27 -28.40 33.60
CA HIS A 1016 -0.04 -27.01 33.27
C HIS A 1016 -0.12 -26.05 34.47
N VAL A 1017 -0.22 -26.56 35.71
CA VAL A 1017 -0.12 -25.73 36.93
C VAL A 1017 1.34 -25.51 37.36
N ASN A 1018 2.29 -26.34 36.88
CA ASN A 1018 3.72 -26.14 37.16
C ASN A 1018 4.45 -25.22 36.17
N ASN A 1019 3.88 -24.94 34.99
CA ASN A 1019 4.48 -24.01 34.01
C ASN A 1019 3.96 -22.56 34.09
N LEU A 1020 2.95 -22.26 34.92
CA LEU A 1020 2.56 -20.88 35.25
C LEU A 1020 3.23 -20.36 36.54
N TYR A 1021 3.84 -21.23 37.36
CA TYR A 1021 4.65 -20.84 38.53
C TYR A 1021 6.17 -20.90 38.30
N GLY A 1022 6.63 -21.30 37.10
CA GLY A 1022 8.05 -21.33 36.71
C GLY A 1022 8.61 -20.03 36.11
N PHE A 1023 7.76 -19.18 35.55
CA PHE A 1023 8.20 -17.92 34.90
C PHE A 1023 8.21 -16.69 35.83
N VAL A 1024 7.66 -16.79 37.05
CA VAL A 1024 7.70 -15.73 38.07
C VAL A 1024 8.82 -15.93 39.11
N SER A 1025 9.68 -16.96 38.98
CA SER A 1025 10.82 -17.19 39.91
C SER A 1025 12.21 -17.20 39.27
N ILE A 1026 12.37 -16.88 37.99
CA ILE A 1026 13.72 -16.80 37.34
C ILE A 1026 14.13 -15.36 36.92
N ILE A 1027 13.23 -14.38 36.97
CA ILE A 1027 13.61 -12.95 36.88
C ILE A 1027 14.01 -12.37 38.25
N LEU A 1028 13.72 -13.08 39.37
CA LEU A 1028 14.09 -12.66 40.73
C LEU A 1028 15.29 -13.41 41.36
N CYS A 1029 16.02 -14.25 40.61
CA CYS A 1029 17.18 -14.99 41.14
C CYS A 1029 18.52 -14.83 40.39
N ILE A 1030 18.63 -13.97 39.37
CA ILE A 1030 19.95 -13.59 38.78
C ILE A 1030 20.27 -12.09 38.93
N SER A 1031 19.40 -11.29 39.56
CA SER A 1031 19.83 -10.05 40.26
C SER A 1031 20.34 -10.33 41.68
N GLY A 1032 20.17 -11.56 42.20
CA GLY A 1032 20.68 -12.02 43.50
C GLY A 1032 22.07 -12.68 43.49
N ALA A 1033 22.61 -13.05 42.32
CA ALA A 1033 23.88 -13.78 42.22
C ALA A 1033 25.12 -12.88 42.04
N PHE A 1034 24.95 -11.59 41.67
CA PHE A 1034 26.05 -10.62 41.63
C PHE A 1034 26.27 -9.88 42.97
N MET A 1035 25.31 -9.92 43.91
CA MET A 1035 25.44 -9.30 45.24
C MET A 1035 25.89 -10.27 46.35
N LEU A 1036 26.42 -11.45 46.01
CA LEU A 1036 27.00 -12.42 46.97
C LEU A 1036 28.49 -12.72 46.75
N LEU A 1037 29.15 -12.05 45.79
CA LEU A 1037 30.61 -12.12 45.61
C LEU A 1037 31.37 -10.81 45.91
N TYR A 1038 30.71 -9.72 46.35
CA TYR A 1038 31.44 -8.50 46.73
C TYR A 1038 31.52 -8.16 48.23
N THR A 1039 30.84 -8.88 49.13
CA THR A 1039 30.94 -8.59 50.58
C THR A 1039 31.01 -9.83 51.47
N ASN A 1040 31.78 -10.84 51.06
CA ASN A 1040 32.33 -11.79 52.04
C ASN A 1040 33.83 -12.07 51.88
N LYS A 1041 34.58 -10.96 51.84
CA LYS A 1041 35.97 -10.93 52.31
C LYS A 1041 36.17 -9.82 53.34
N LYS A 1042 35.58 -10.03 54.54
CA LYS A 1042 35.92 -9.53 55.91
C LYS A 1042 34.61 -9.46 56.71
N LYS A 1043 34.34 -10.16 57.82
CA LYS A 1043 35.19 -10.71 58.90
C LYS A 1043 34.32 -11.66 59.76
N SER A 1044 34.73 -12.91 59.95
CA SER A 1044 35.14 -13.56 61.22
C SER A 1044 34.03 -14.01 62.18
N GLU A 1045 34.07 -15.31 62.49
CA GLU A 1045 33.76 -15.93 63.81
C GLU A 1045 32.49 -15.48 64.54
N GLU A 1046 31.42 -16.28 64.47
CA GLU A 1046 30.85 -17.12 65.55
C GLU A 1046 29.51 -17.73 65.11
#